data_AF-A0A4V3RRM4-F1
#
_entry.id   AF-A0A4V3RRM4-F1
#
_cell.length_a   1.000
_cell.length_b   1.000
_cell.length_c   1.000
_cell.angle_alpha   90.00
_cell.angle_beta   90.00
_cell.angle_gamma   90.00
#
_symmetry.space_group_name_H-M   'P 1'
#
loop_
_entity.id
_entity.type
_entity.pdbx_description
1 polymer ?
#
loop_
_entity_poly.entity_id
_entity_poly.type
_entity_poly.pdbx_seq_one_letter_code
_entity_poly.pdbx_strand_id
1 'polypeptide(L)'
;MKSLQEVLESWEAVIGLEIHTELTTLETKMFCSCRLSHDDEPNTNVCPVCLGMPGALPVPNRQAIRSIVKAGLATNCEIQKRSMFYRKHYFYPDMAKNFQTTQGPVAFCMHGHLDLTVEGEGAKERPANSKNVTWSADKSSYSTHVRILRIHMEEDAAKMIHVGGEEGRITSATESLIDYNRCGTPLIELVTEPDLRTPEEARLFMEKLRRTFLALGISDCSMENGSMRCDGNVSLRRRGDTALGTKTELKNLNSFKSLHDGLEYEIRRQAEVLEMGGEVFQETRHWEPSRRRTVVMRVKETADDYRLFPDPDLAPFDLSDEFIDECRAELPELPEAKAARYVSQYGLKAADAAQLAGSPEAASFFEASVAEKPVASKPALAVQVANLLVNDVAGYLKSAGSTFADTALTPAQVVSLAGLLSEGAISAKQGREVVELMAASGKDAVAIVDERGMRQVTDDSALQPIVDEVIAACPDQVQQFRDGNSRVVGFLVGQCMKRAKGSGNPKRFNELLVASMAAASEKEPAQAVPAGEAEPKPSAPVKAPAKPAASAKPVKPAAKKAASEKPAKSADGPATTQPPTAKPGQAAKTAAAKPAKPAKPAKPAASRQKAAKPAAKPKAEEPSSKTAKSSTAKQTAARPAAAKKTAAAKTVSPSKPAITTKAASTSTKPKSKAKSTAKVSEPKSTGAKKPAAKTPRTKKTAASEPDTSKE
;
A
#
# COMPACT_ATOMS: atom_id res chain seq x y z
N MET A 1 5.65 13.35 26.97
CA MET A 1 5.82 13.29 25.50
C MET A 1 4.84 14.21 24.76
N LYS A 2 5.36 15.22 24.06
CA LYS A 2 4.62 16.13 23.17
C LYS A 2 3.85 15.37 22.07
N SER A 3 2.87 16.03 21.45
CA SER A 3 2.21 15.51 20.23
C SER A 3 3.20 15.49 19.05
N LEU A 4 2.88 14.73 18.00
CA LEU A 4 3.72 14.72 16.79
C LEU A 4 3.82 16.12 16.17
N GLN A 5 2.71 16.87 16.08
CA GLN A 5 2.73 18.22 15.50
C GLN A 5 3.63 19.16 16.30
N GLU A 6 3.51 19.17 17.63
CA GLU A 6 4.34 20.00 18.52
C GLU A 6 5.84 19.66 18.38
N VAL A 7 6.18 18.37 18.21
CA VAL A 7 7.57 17.96 17.96
C VAL A 7 8.06 18.50 16.61
N LEU A 8 7.29 18.30 15.55
CA LEU A 8 7.67 18.65 14.18
C LEU A 8 7.75 20.17 13.94
N GLU A 9 7.15 21.01 14.81
CA GLU A 9 7.33 22.47 14.77
C GLU A 9 8.77 22.91 15.05
N SER A 10 9.49 22.19 15.92
CA SER A 10 10.85 22.55 16.37
C SER A 10 11.93 21.59 15.87
N TRP A 11 11.54 20.34 15.61
CA TRP A 11 12.40 19.29 15.08
C TRP A 11 12.01 18.96 13.63
N GLU A 12 12.98 18.54 12.84
CA GLU A 12 12.76 17.90 11.56
C GLU A 12 13.12 16.42 11.68
N ALA A 13 12.14 15.55 11.41
CA ALA A 13 12.41 14.13 11.28
C ALA A 13 13.00 13.85 9.91
N VAL A 14 14.06 13.04 9.85
CA VAL A 14 14.69 12.58 8.62
C VAL A 14 14.49 11.07 8.55
N ILE A 15 13.66 10.64 7.60
CA ILE A 15 13.18 9.26 7.49
C ILE A 15 13.69 8.65 6.17
N GLY A 16 14.17 7.41 6.23
CA GLY A 16 14.45 6.58 5.07
C GLY A 16 13.84 5.19 5.24
N LEU A 17 13.45 4.55 4.13
CA LEU A 17 12.83 3.24 4.14
C LEU A 17 13.72 2.22 3.44
N GLU A 18 13.74 1.02 4.00
CA GLU A 18 14.32 -0.19 3.40
C GLU A 18 13.18 -1.18 3.20
N ILE A 19 12.87 -1.48 1.94
CA ILE A 19 11.64 -2.18 1.55
C ILE A 19 12.02 -3.43 0.79
N HIS A 20 11.66 -4.58 1.35
CA HIS A 20 11.87 -5.89 0.74
C HIS A 20 10.56 -6.35 0.10
N THR A 21 10.61 -6.74 -1.18
CA THR A 21 9.46 -7.31 -1.90
C THR A 21 9.82 -8.63 -2.56
N GLU A 22 9.14 -9.70 -2.18
CA GLU A 22 9.28 -11.01 -2.81
C GLU A 22 8.62 -11.00 -4.18
N LEU A 23 9.28 -11.55 -5.20
CA LEU A 23 8.74 -11.66 -6.55
C LEU A 23 7.85 -12.91 -6.65
N THR A 24 6.66 -12.84 -6.06
CA THR A 24 5.77 -13.99 -5.82
C THR A 24 5.08 -14.54 -7.07
N THR A 25 5.14 -13.85 -8.20
CA THR A 25 4.53 -14.31 -9.47
C THR A 25 5.43 -15.23 -10.30
N LEU A 26 6.62 -15.55 -9.80
CA LEU A 26 7.58 -16.43 -10.45
C LEU A 26 7.31 -17.91 -10.14
N GLU A 27 7.69 -18.80 -11.06
CA GLU A 27 7.52 -20.25 -10.87
C GLU A 27 8.68 -20.89 -10.08
N THR A 28 9.88 -20.33 -10.19
CA THR A 28 11.11 -20.88 -9.61
C THR A 28 11.86 -19.87 -8.76
N LYS A 29 12.71 -20.39 -7.87
CA LYS A 29 13.60 -19.60 -7.00
C LYS A 29 14.64 -18.77 -7.77
N MET A 30 15.36 -17.92 -7.06
CA MET A 30 16.29 -16.94 -7.66
C MET A 30 17.51 -17.59 -8.28
N PHE A 31 18.04 -18.62 -7.62
CA PHE A 31 19.32 -19.23 -7.96
C PHE A 31 19.22 -20.74 -8.21
N CYS A 32 18.02 -21.32 -8.24
CA CYS A 32 17.81 -22.74 -8.52
C CYS A 32 16.43 -23.00 -9.12
N SER A 33 16.20 -24.23 -9.59
CA SER A 33 14.94 -24.64 -10.24
C SER A 33 13.87 -25.16 -9.27
N CYS A 34 14.03 -24.95 -7.96
CA CYS A 34 12.98 -25.30 -7.00
C CYS A 34 11.75 -24.45 -7.26
N ARG A 35 10.57 -25.05 -7.08
CA ARG A 35 9.29 -24.36 -7.11
C ARG A 35 9.27 -23.24 -6.07
N LEU A 36 8.72 -22.10 -6.45
CA LEU A 36 8.39 -21.03 -5.52
C LEU A 36 7.00 -21.28 -4.91
N SER A 37 6.94 -21.48 -3.59
CA SER A 37 5.69 -21.74 -2.86
C SER A 37 5.90 -21.53 -1.36
N HIS A 38 4.90 -20.97 -0.68
CA HIS A 38 4.93 -20.64 0.74
C HIS A 38 4.01 -21.52 1.60
N ASP A 39 3.08 -22.24 0.98
CA ASP A 39 2.00 -22.97 1.66
C ASP A 39 2.17 -24.50 1.62
N ASP A 40 3.23 -24.98 0.97
CA ASP A 40 3.54 -26.41 0.90
C ASP A 40 4.15 -26.92 2.23
N GLU A 41 4.15 -28.24 2.40
CA GLU A 41 4.74 -28.89 3.58
C GLU A 41 6.21 -28.47 3.80
N PRO A 42 6.66 -28.23 5.04
CA PRO A 42 8.00 -27.73 5.32
C PRO A 42 9.11 -28.54 4.66
N ASN A 43 10.12 -27.84 4.13
CA ASN A 43 11.31 -28.42 3.48
C ASN A 43 11.03 -29.37 2.30
N THR A 44 9.91 -29.20 1.58
CA THR A 44 9.60 -29.96 0.35
C THR A 44 10.06 -29.28 -0.93
N ASN A 45 10.24 -27.96 -0.91
CA ASN A 45 10.66 -27.14 -2.05
C ASN A 45 12.14 -26.75 -1.96
N VAL A 46 13.01 -27.75 -1.76
CA VAL A 46 14.45 -27.57 -1.50
C VAL A 46 15.32 -28.38 -2.47
N CYS A 47 16.58 -27.98 -2.61
CA CYS A 47 17.59 -28.66 -3.40
C CYS A 47 19.00 -28.35 -2.88
N PRO A 48 20.05 -29.05 -3.37
CA PRO A 48 21.43 -28.81 -2.94
C PRO A 48 21.87 -27.34 -3.00
N VAL A 49 21.40 -26.55 -3.98
CA VAL A 49 21.77 -25.14 -4.14
C VAL A 49 21.21 -24.26 -3.03
N CYS A 50 19.90 -24.29 -2.80
CA CYS A 50 19.28 -23.44 -1.77
C CYS A 50 19.63 -23.91 -0.35
N LEU A 51 19.97 -25.20 -0.17
CA LEU A 51 20.51 -25.73 1.09
C LEU A 51 22.02 -25.53 1.26
N GLY A 52 22.70 -24.91 0.30
CA GLY A 52 24.14 -24.65 0.40
C GLY A 52 25.01 -25.92 0.52
N MET A 53 24.59 -27.03 -0.09
CA MET A 53 25.34 -28.28 -0.01
C MET A 53 26.68 -28.18 -0.74
N PRO A 54 27.72 -28.89 -0.28
CA PRO A 54 29.03 -28.88 -0.91
C PRO A 54 28.96 -29.23 -2.41
N GLY A 55 29.55 -28.36 -3.25
CA GLY A 55 29.60 -28.53 -4.70
C GLY A 55 28.39 -27.98 -5.46
N ALA A 56 27.37 -27.44 -4.78
CA ALA A 56 26.24 -26.79 -5.43
C ALA A 56 26.61 -25.37 -5.92
N LEU A 57 26.11 -24.98 -7.10
CA LEU A 57 26.35 -23.66 -7.70
C LEU A 57 25.03 -22.94 -8.03
N PRO A 58 24.96 -21.62 -7.84
CA PRO A 58 23.77 -20.82 -8.16
C PRO A 58 23.58 -20.62 -9.67
N VAL A 59 22.33 -20.68 -10.13
CA VAL A 59 21.94 -20.34 -11.51
C VAL A 59 20.84 -19.26 -11.48
N PRO A 60 21.16 -18.02 -11.90
CA PRO A 60 20.25 -16.87 -11.84
C PRO A 60 18.96 -17.05 -12.66
N ASN A 61 17.84 -16.59 -12.10
CA ASN A 61 16.54 -16.59 -12.74
C ASN A 61 16.36 -15.37 -13.66
N ARG A 62 16.26 -15.62 -14.98
CA ARG A 62 16.07 -14.56 -15.99
C ARG A 62 14.78 -13.77 -15.80
N GLN A 63 13.70 -14.41 -15.35
CA GLN A 63 12.43 -13.73 -15.14
C GLN A 63 12.47 -12.82 -13.91
N ALA A 64 13.18 -13.22 -12.85
CA ALA A 64 13.43 -12.35 -11.69
C ALA A 64 14.19 -11.08 -12.09
N ILE A 65 15.22 -11.22 -12.93
CA ILE A 65 15.98 -10.08 -13.48
C ILE A 65 15.08 -9.18 -14.32
N ARG A 66 14.18 -9.76 -15.13
CA ARG A 66 13.17 -9.00 -15.89
C ARG A 66 12.27 -8.19 -14.95
N SER A 67 11.79 -8.79 -13.85
CA SER A 67 10.93 -8.13 -12.86
C SER A 67 11.61 -6.95 -12.16
N ILE A 68 12.88 -7.06 -11.76
CA ILE A 68 13.59 -5.92 -11.14
C ILE A 68 13.84 -4.79 -12.14
N VAL A 69 14.14 -5.09 -13.41
CA VAL A 69 14.28 -4.04 -14.43
C VAL A 69 12.96 -3.30 -14.64
N LYS A 70 11.83 -4.01 -14.69
CA LYS A 70 10.50 -3.38 -14.72
C LYS A 70 10.24 -2.53 -13.48
N ALA A 71 10.59 -3.03 -12.30
CA ALA A 71 10.46 -2.27 -11.05
C ALA A 71 11.28 -0.98 -11.09
N GLY A 72 12.53 -1.04 -11.58
CA GLY A 72 13.38 0.13 -11.78
C GLY A 72 12.78 1.14 -12.74
N LEU A 73 12.37 0.70 -13.93
CA LEU A 73 11.77 1.58 -14.93
C LEU A 73 10.47 2.25 -14.41
N ALA A 74 9.62 1.49 -13.72
CA ALA A 74 8.36 1.99 -13.16
C ALA A 74 8.54 2.95 -11.97
N THR A 75 9.73 2.95 -11.36
CA THR A 75 10.13 3.86 -10.28
C THR A 75 11.15 4.89 -10.76
N ASN A 76 11.24 5.09 -12.08
CA ASN A 76 12.10 6.08 -12.73
C ASN A 76 13.60 5.95 -12.39
N CYS A 77 14.06 4.74 -12.06
CA CYS A 77 15.47 4.45 -11.82
C CYS A 77 16.29 4.46 -13.12
N GLU A 78 17.56 4.82 -12.99
CA GLU A 78 18.59 4.51 -13.97
C GLU A 78 18.91 3.01 -13.93
N ILE A 79 18.68 2.31 -15.05
CA ILE A 79 19.01 0.89 -15.18
C ILE A 79 20.50 0.74 -15.50
N GLN A 80 21.24 0.12 -14.58
CA GLN A 80 22.66 -0.09 -14.73
C GLN A 80 22.92 -1.27 -15.66
N LYS A 81 23.54 -1.00 -16.81
CA LYS A 81 23.86 -2.04 -17.81
C LYS A 81 24.85 -3.07 -17.29
N ARG A 82 25.68 -2.73 -16.31
CA ARG A 82 26.65 -3.65 -15.72
C ARG A 82 26.53 -3.68 -14.21
N SER A 83 26.26 -4.86 -13.66
CA SER A 83 26.18 -5.10 -12.22
C SER A 83 26.68 -6.50 -11.88
N MET A 84 26.86 -6.82 -10.60
CA MET A 84 27.31 -8.13 -10.14
C MET A 84 26.67 -8.49 -8.80
N PHE A 85 26.56 -9.78 -8.53
CA PHE A 85 26.16 -10.29 -7.22
C PHE A 85 27.34 -10.34 -6.27
N TYR A 86 27.03 -10.25 -4.98
CA TYR A 86 27.95 -10.24 -3.85
C TYR A 86 27.44 -11.20 -2.79
N ARG A 87 28.36 -11.67 -1.95
CA ARG A 87 28.03 -12.44 -0.76
C ARG A 87 28.02 -11.54 0.47
N LYS A 88 26.86 -11.42 1.12
CA LYS A 88 26.69 -10.79 2.43
C LYS A 88 26.81 -11.88 3.49
N HIS A 89 27.95 -11.96 4.17
CA HIS A 89 28.24 -13.05 5.11
C HIS A 89 27.62 -12.79 6.47
N TYR A 90 26.82 -13.73 6.94
CA TYR A 90 26.35 -13.77 8.32
C TYR A 90 25.97 -15.21 8.68
N PHE A 91 26.20 -15.58 9.93
CA PHE A 91 25.86 -16.90 10.45
C PHE A 91 24.52 -16.82 11.15
N TYR A 92 23.51 -17.42 10.54
CA TYR A 92 22.20 -17.55 11.17
C TYR A 92 21.50 -18.82 10.66
N PRO A 93 20.73 -19.54 11.49
CA PRO A 93 20.18 -20.84 11.11
C PRO A 93 19.22 -20.81 9.91
N ASP A 94 18.68 -19.66 9.55
CA ASP A 94 17.80 -19.51 8.39
C ASP A 94 18.55 -19.35 7.04
N MET A 95 19.87 -19.18 7.08
CA MET A 95 20.71 -19.02 5.90
C MET A 95 21.74 -20.15 5.84
N ALA A 96 21.35 -21.27 5.22
CA ALA A 96 22.17 -22.50 5.17
C ALA A 96 23.58 -22.29 4.59
N LYS A 97 23.71 -21.34 3.65
CA LYS A 97 25.00 -20.98 3.02
C LYS A 97 25.93 -20.17 3.92
N ASN A 98 25.43 -19.62 5.04
CA ASN A 98 26.09 -18.61 5.89
C ASN A 98 26.50 -17.33 5.14
N PHE A 99 25.92 -17.11 3.97
CA PHE A 99 25.92 -15.85 3.25
C PHE A 99 24.64 -15.75 2.43
N GLN A 100 24.13 -14.54 2.30
CA GLN A 100 23.05 -14.21 1.39
C GLN A 100 23.66 -13.65 0.10
N THR A 101 23.20 -14.16 -1.04
CA THR A 101 23.53 -13.58 -2.34
C THR A 101 22.71 -12.31 -2.55
N THR A 102 23.38 -11.17 -2.71
CA THR A 102 22.78 -9.82 -2.88
C THR A 102 23.56 -9.03 -3.95
N GLN A 103 23.32 -7.73 -4.12
CA GLN A 103 24.15 -6.87 -4.99
C GLN A 103 24.97 -5.85 -4.19
N GLY A 104 26.17 -5.58 -4.67
CA GLY A 104 27.10 -4.65 -4.03
C GLY A 104 26.80 -3.19 -4.36
N PRO A 105 27.81 -2.29 -4.43
CA PRO A 105 27.59 -0.85 -4.54
C PRO A 105 26.76 -0.40 -5.74
N VAL A 106 26.91 -1.06 -6.88
CA VAL A 106 26.13 -0.79 -8.11
C VAL A 106 25.07 -1.88 -8.28
N ALA A 107 23.82 -1.53 -7.96
CA ALA A 107 22.67 -2.40 -8.14
C ALA A 107 22.14 -2.33 -9.58
N PHE A 108 21.17 -3.19 -9.93
CA PHE A 108 20.53 -3.12 -11.25
C PHE A 108 19.79 -1.81 -11.49
N CYS A 109 19.23 -1.20 -10.44
CA CYS A 109 18.47 0.05 -10.53
C CYS A 109 19.04 1.04 -9.52
N MET A 110 19.40 2.23 -9.99
CA MET A 110 19.98 3.30 -9.18
C MET A 110 19.20 4.60 -9.37
N HIS A 111 19.18 5.46 -8.36
CA HIS A 111 18.76 6.88 -8.50
C HIS A 111 17.38 7.09 -9.12
N GLY A 112 16.37 6.37 -8.61
CA GLY A 112 14.96 6.55 -8.99
C GLY A 112 14.24 7.60 -8.16
N HIS A 113 12.92 7.68 -8.33
CA HIS A 113 12.06 8.53 -7.52
C HIS A 113 10.56 8.20 -7.67
N LEU A 114 9.79 8.60 -6.66
CA LEU A 114 8.33 8.68 -6.71
C LEU A 114 7.87 10.04 -6.15
N ASP A 115 6.95 10.68 -6.85
CA ASP A 115 6.26 11.87 -6.34
C ASP A 115 5.09 11.46 -5.45
N LEU A 116 4.84 12.18 -4.36
CA LEU A 116 3.70 11.93 -3.48
C LEU A 116 2.81 13.16 -3.44
N THR A 117 1.51 12.93 -3.38
CA THR A 117 0.51 13.93 -3.00
C THR A 117 -0.02 13.56 -1.62
N VAL A 118 0.06 14.49 -0.67
CA VAL A 118 -0.38 14.32 0.71
C VAL A 118 -1.54 15.28 0.97
N GLU A 119 -2.66 14.77 1.45
CA GLU A 119 -3.91 15.51 1.61
C GLU A 119 -4.55 15.24 2.98
N GLY A 120 -5.56 16.03 3.36
CA GLY A 120 -6.39 15.77 4.53
C GLY A 120 -5.65 15.92 5.86
N GLU A 121 -5.94 15.04 6.83
CA GLU A 121 -5.27 15.08 8.15
C GLU A 121 -3.77 14.84 8.05
N GLY A 122 -3.34 13.97 7.14
CA GLY A 122 -1.93 13.67 6.90
C GLY A 122 -1.11 14.89 6.45
N ALA A 123 -1.75 15.82 5.72
CA ALA A 123 -1.10 17.06 5.31
C ALA A 123 -0.72 17.95 6.51
N LYS A 124 -1.44 17.83 7.64
CA LYS A 124 -1.19 18.62 8.85
C LYS A 124 0.04 18.18 9.62
N GLU A 125 0.57 16.98 9.36
CA GLU A 125 1.83 16.53 9.97
C GLU A 125 3.03 17.33 9.49
N ARG A 126 2.96 17.88 8.26
CA ARG A 126 4.03 18.68 7.68
C ARG A 126 3.82 20.14 8.08
N PRO A 127 4.76 20.78 8.80
CA PRO A 127 4.63 22.20 9.11
C PRO A 127 4.63 23.05 7.84
N ALA A 128 3.78 24.08 7.80
CA ALA A 128 3.54 24.91 6.62
C ALA A 128 4.79 25.66 6.08
N ASN A 129 5.82 25.83 6.91
CA ASN A 129 7.10 26.45 6.54
C ASN A 129 8.15 25.42 6.07
N SER A 130 7.77 24.16 5.88
CA SER A 130 8.69 23.11 5.44
C SER A 130 9.18 23.36 4.01
N LYS A 131 10.46 23.06 3.78
CA LYS A 131 11.09 23.10 2.46
C LYS A 131 10.83 21.81 1.69
N ASN A 132 11.15 21.83 0.39
CA ASN A 132 11.10 20.70 -0.54
C ASN A 132 9.69 20.09 -0.73
N VAL A 133 8.66 20.89 -0.54
CA VAL A 133 7.26 20.52 -0.83
C VAL A 133 6.58 21.65 -1.59
N THR A 134 5.60 21.31 -2.41
CA THR A 134 4.76 22.29 -3.12
C THR A 134 3.37 22.26 -2.51
N TRP A 135 3.01 23.31 -1.75
CA TRP A 135 1.71 23.43 -1.11
C TRP A 135 0.62 23.84 -2.09
N SER A 136 -0.60 23.33 -1.87
CA SER A 136 -1.82 23.86 -2.48
C SER A 136 -2.09 25.30 -2.02
N ALA A 137 -2.88 26.05 -2.78
CA ALA A 137 -3.18 27.45 -2.49
C ALA A 137 -3.89 27.65 -1.13
N ASP A 138 -4.73 26.69 -0.75
CA ASP A 138 -5.48 26.66 0.52
C ASP A 138 -4.70 25.95 1.66
N LYS A 139 -3.50 25.44 1.38
CA LYS A 139 -2.64 24.66 2.29
C LYS A 139 -3.33 23.41 2.88
N SER A 140 -4.32 22.86 2.19
CA SER A 140 -4.98 21.61 2.58
C SER A 140 -4.26 20.36 2.06
N SER A 141 -3.35 20.51 1.10
CA SER A 141 -2.50 19.45 0.56
C SER A 141 -1.13 19.96 0.11
N TYR A 142 -0.20 19.03 -0.10
CA TYR A 142 1.09 19.33 -0.72
C TYR A 142 1.59 18.15 -1.54
N SER A 143 2.51 18.42 -2.47
CA SER A 143 3.30 17.40 -3.15
C SER A 143 4.76 17.40 -2.71
N THR A 144 5.39 16.23 -2.72
CA THR A 144 6.80 16.04 -2.38
C THR A 144 7.46 15.01 -3.30
N HIS A 145 8.74 15.18 -3.58
CA HIS A 145 9.53 14.28 -4.42
C HIS A 145 10.42 13.41 -3.55
N VAL A 146 10.24 12.08 -3.61
CA VAL A 146 10.99 11.14 -2.77
C VAL A 146 11.93 10.33 -3.66
N ARG A 147 13.24 10.53 -3.47
CA ARG A 147 14.25 9.82 -4.27
C ARG A 147 14.46 8.41 -3.75
N ILE A 148 14.80 7.53 -4.67
CA ILE A 148 15.17 6.14 -4.43
C ILE A 148 16.66 6.02 -4.70
N LEU A 149 17.43 5.57 -3.70
CA LEU A 149 18.87 5.38 -3.84
C LEU A 149 19.14 4.21 -4.79
N ARG A 150 18.47 3.07 -4.56
CA ARG A 150 18.67 1.83 -5.33
C ARG A 150 17.49 0.86 -5.19
N ILE A 151 17.35 -0.01 -6.18
CA ILE A 151 16.62 -1.27 -6.07
C ILE A 151 17.57 -2.37 -6.48
N HIS A 152 17.75 -3.35 -5.60
CA HIS A 152 18.69 -4.44 -5.83
C HIS A 152 18.07 -5.80 -5.58
N MET A 153 18.69 -6.82 -6.16
CA MET A 153 18.23 -8.20 -6.07
C MET A 153 18.98 -8.95 -4.97
N GLU A 154 18.24 -9.77 -4.24
CA GLU A 154 18.75 -10.71 -3.26
C GLU A 154 17.93 -12.01 -3.25
N GLU A 155 18.40 -12.97 -2.46
CA GLU A 155 17.60 -14.13 -2.09
C GLU A 155 17.07 -14.00 -0.67
N ASP A 156 15.85 -14.46 -0.43
CA ASP A 156 15.31 -14.51 0.92
C ASP A 156 15.87 -15.68 1.74
N ALA A 157 15.82 -15.52 3.06
CA ALA A 157 16.19 -16.53 4.03
C ALA A 157 15.04 -17.52 4.31
N ALA A 158 15.36 -18.63 4.97
CA ALA A 158 14.37 -19.57 5.46
C ALA A 158 13.39 -18.94 6.47
N LYS A 159 12.27 -19.60 6.72
CA LYS A 159 11.34 -19.22 7.80
C LYS A 159 11.76 -19.93 9.08
N MET A 160 11.68 -19.24 10.21
CA MET A 160 11.89 -19.83 11.53
C MET A 160 10.64 -19.71 12.38
N ILE A 161 10.36 -20.76 13.15
CA ILE A 161 9.27 -20.83 14.11
C ILE A 161 9.87 -21.16 15.47
N HIS A 162 9.71 -20.27 16.44
CA HIS A 162 10.23 -20.44 17.79
C HIS A 162 9.16 -21.07 18.69
N VAL A 163 9.41 -22.31 19.14
CA VAL A 163 8.46 -23.07 19.96
C VAL A 163 8.66 -22.70 21.42
N GLY A 164 7.57 -22.44 22.14
CA GLY A 164 7.59 -22.07 23.56
C GLY A 164 7.95 -20.60 23.84
N GLY A 165 8.25 -19.81 22.80
CA GLY A 165 8.52 -18.38 22.94
C GLY A 165 7.26 -17.54 23.19
N GLU A 166 7.40 -16.46 23.95
CA GLU A 166 6.33 -15.49 24.15
C GLU A 166 5.98 -14.83 22.80
N GLU A 167 4.71 -14.90 22.37
CA GLU A 167 4.25 -14.45 21.04
C GLU A 167 5.05 -15.07 19.86
N GLY A 168 5.60 -16.28 20.01
CA GLY A 168 6.39 -16.93 18.96
C GLY A 168 7.78 -16.32 18.74
N ARG A 169 8.28 -15.57 19.73
CA ARG A 169 9.60 -14.91 19.69
C ARG A 169 10.72 -15.87 20.11
N ILE A 170 11.97 -15.52 19.77
CA ILE A 170 13.14 -16.29 20.21
C ILE A 170 13.35 -16.23 21.73
N THR A 171 12.93 -15.15 22.37
CA THR A 171 13.01 -14.99 23.82
C THR A 171 12.12 -16.04 24.50
N SER A 172 12.72 -16.83 25.39
CA SER A 172 12.07 -17.93 26.11
C SER A 172 11.68 -19.14 25.26
N ALA A 173 12.08 -19.19 23.98
CA ALA A 173 11.86 -20.37 23.14
C ALA A 173 12.72 -21.55 23.61
N THR A 174 12.13 -22.75 23.62
CA THR A 174 12.85 -24.00 23.94
C THR A 174 13.62 -24.53 22.74
N GLU A 175 13.08 -24.32 21.54
CA GLU A 175 13.67 -24.74 20.28
C GLU A 175 13.19 -23.86 19.12
N SER A 176 13.88 -23.96 17.99
CA SER A 176 13.53 -23.25 16.76
C SER A 176 13.46 -24.23 15.60
N LEU A 177 12.32 -24.24 14.91
CA LEU A 177 12.09 -25.05 13.72
C LEU A 177 12.38 -24.20 12.49
N ILE A 178 13.09 -24.78 11.53
CA ILE A 178 13.55 -24.08 10.32
C ILE A 178 12.90 -24.71 9.09
N ASP A 179 12.27 -23.88 8.28
CA ASP A 179 11.67 -24.26 7.01
C ASP A 179 12.34 -23.52 5.84
N TYR A 180 13.12 -24.28 5.07
CA TYR A 180 13.88 -23.80 3.91
C TYR A 180 13.06 -23.68 2.62
N ASN A 181 11.75 -23.89 2.65
CA ASN A 181 10.88 -23.65 1.49
C ASN A 181 11.05 -22.22 0.94
N ARG A 182 11.15 -21.22 1.81
CA ARG A 182 11.36 -19.81 1.42
C ARG A 182 12.81 -19.46 1.05
N CYS A 183 13.79 -20.24 1.53
CA CYS A 183 15.20 -19.95 1.28
C CYS A 183 15.50 -19.97 -0.23
N GLY A 184 16.05 -18.88 -0.77
CA GLY A 184 16.32 -18.73 -2.19
C GLY A 184 15.19 -18.04 -2.99
N THR A 185 14.08 -17.65 -2.35
CA THR A 185 13.01 -16.87 -2.99
C THR A 185 13.58 -15.57 -3.58
N PRO A 186 13.23 -15.19 -4.82
CA PRO A 186 13.68 -13.93 -5.41
C PRO A 186 13.10 -12.74 -4.66
N LEU A 187 13.98 -11.84 -4.23
CA LEU A 187 13.65 -10.72 -3.36
C LEU A 187 14.30 -9.45 -3.91
N ILE A 188 13.54 -8.36 -3.99
CA ILE A 188 14.10 -7.05 -4.32
C ILE A 188 14.08 -6.15 -3.08
N GLU A 189 15.20 -5.48 -2.82
CA GLU A 189 15.32 -4.49 -1.75
C GLU A 189 15.44 -3.08 -2.38
N LEU A 190 14.42 -2.27 -2.13
CA LEU A 190 14.38 -0.85 -2.46
C LEU A 190 14.79 -0.03 -1.24
N VAL A 191 15.79 0.83 -1.42
CA VAL A 191 16.26 1.76 -0.39
C VAL A 191 15.97 3.19 -0.86
N THR A 192 15.25 3.95 -0.04
CA THR A 192 15.01 5.38 -0.33
C THR A 192 16.21 6.22 0.06
N GLU A 193 16.35 7.38 -0.59
CA GLU A 193 17.10 8.48 0.04
C GLU A 193 16.34 8.94 1.30
N PRO A 194 17.02 9.58 2.27
CA PRO A 194 16.37 10.04 3.49
C PRO A 194 15.61 11.36 3.24
N ASP A 195 14.62 11.35 2.33
CA ASP A 195 13.84 12.51 1.89
C ASP A 195 12.51 12.68 2.62
N LEU A 196 11.99 11.61 3.21
CA LEU A 196 10.73 11.60 3.97
C LEU A 196 10.89 12.39 5.28
N ARG A 197 9.87 13.16 5.68
CA ARG A 197 9.87 13.95 6.94
C ARG A 197 8.67 13.69 7.84
N THR A 198 7.64 12.99 7.38
CA THR A 198 6.50 12.64 8.23
C THR A 198 6.17 11.15 8.16
N PRO A 199 5.60 10.55 9.22
CA PRO A 199 5.06 9.20 9.17
C PRO A 199 4.05 9.00 8.04
N GLU A 200 3.20 9.99 7.76
CA GLU A 200 2.25 9.91 6.65
C GLU A 200 2.92 9.80 5.28
N GLU A 201 3.99 10.57 5.03
CA GLU A 201 4.73 10.46 3.76
C GLU A 201 5.31 9.05 3.59
N ALA A 202 5.82 8.44 4.66
CA ALA A 202 6.34 7.07 4.62
C ALA A 202 5.23 6.05 4.32
N ARG A 203 4.04 6.23 4.91
CA ARG A 203 2.86 5.40 4.64
C ARG A 203 2.41 5.49 3.18
N LEU A 204 2.27 6.71 2.67
CA LEU A 204 1.84 6.98 1.30
C LEU A 204 2.86 6.52 0.26
N PHE A 205 4.16 6.63 0.57
CA PHE A 205 5.23 6.08 -0.27
C PHE A 205 5.09 4.56 -0.43
N MET A 206 4.94 3.85 0.68
CA MET A 206 4.74 2.40 0.70
C MET A 206 3.47 1.98 -0.05
N GLU A 207 2.36 2.70 0.12
CA GLU A 207 1.11 2.43 -0.61
C GLU A 207 1.22 2.70 -2.11
N LYS A 208 1.92 3.78 -2.51
CA LYS A 208 2.20 4.05 -3.92
C LYS A 208 3.08 2.95 -4.52
N LEU A 209 4.16 2.58 -3.84
CA LEU A 209 5.05 1.51 -4.29
C LEU A 209 4.31 0.18 -4.46
N ARG A 210 3.49 -0.21 -3.46
CA ARG A 210 2.65 -1.41 -3.53
C ARG A 210 1.74 -1.40 -4.75
N ARG A 211 1.03 -0.29 -5.01
CA ARG A 211 0.15 -0.17 -6.19
C ARG A 211 0.94 -0.29 -7.49
N THR A 212 2.12 0.31 -7.56
CA THR A 212 3.01 0.18 -8.72
C THR A 212 3.40 -1.28 -8.95
N PHE A 213 3.89 -2.00 -7.93
CA PHE A 213 4.35 -3.37 -8.08
C PHE A 213 3.21 -4.38 -8.35
N LEU A 214 2.02 -4.16 -7.78
CA LEU A 214 0.82 -4.90 -8.14
C LEU A 214 0.45 -4.69 -9.62
N ALA A 215 0.48 -3.44 -10.09
CA ALA A 215 0.20 -3.13 -11.49
C ALA A 215 1.20 -3.80 -12.43
N LEU A 216 2.49 -3.88 -12.05
CA LEU A 216 3.50 -4.62 -12.80
C LEU A 216 3.28 -6.14 -12.82
N GLY A 217 2.48 -6.69 -11.91
CA GLY A 217 2.26 -8.12 -11.76
C GLY A 217 3.51 -8.89 -11.34
N ILE A 218 4.40 -8.26 -10.55
CA ILE A 218 5.66 -8.88 -10.09
C ILE A 218 5.56 -9.50 -8.69
N SER A 219 4.57 -9.09 -7.89
CA SER A 219 4.36 -9.53 -6.52
C SER A 219 2.92 -9.26 -6.08
N ASP A 220 2.38 -10.09 -5.20
CA ASP A 220 1.14 -9.85 -4.45
C ASP A 220 1.27 -8.75 -3.37
N CYS A 221 2.50 -8.33 -3.06
CA CYS A 221 2.84 -7.21 -2.18
C CYS A 221 2.06 -7.22 -0.85
N SER A 222 1.96 -8.39 -0.22
CA SER A 222 1.19 -8.58 1.01
C SER A 222 2.09 -8.37 2.23
N MET A 223 1.79 -7.32 3.02
CA MET A 223 2.46 -7.14 4.31
C MET A 223 2.02 -8.16 5.35
N GLU A 224 0.80 -8.67 5.22
CA GLU A 224 0.25 -9.70 6.12
C GLU A 224 0.92 -11.06 5.90
N ASN A 225 1.10 -11.45 4.63
CA ASN A 225 1.78 -12.69 4.28
C ASN A 225 3.31 -12.56 4.28
N GLY A 226 3.83 -11.33 4.42
CA GLY A 226 5.27 -11.03 4.50
C GLY A 226 5.98 -10.91 3.15
N SER A 227 5.27 -10.98 2.02
CA SER A 227 5.84 -10.78 0.69
C SER A 227 6.20 -9.31 0.40
N MET A 228 5.74 -8.36 1.22
CA MET A 228 6.26 -7.00 1.29
C MET A 228 6.59 -6.62 2.74
N ARG A 229 7.84 -6.26 3.00
CA ARG A 229 8.36 -5.90 4.34
C ARG A 229 9.00 -4.52 4.28
N CYS A 230 8.95 -3.79 5.39
CA CYS A 230 9.57 -2.47 5.48
C CYS A 230 10.23 -2.29 6.85
N ASP A 231 11.47 -1.80 6.82
CA ASP A 231 12.16 -1.27 7.98
C ASP A 231 12.22 0.26 7.87
N GLY A 232 11.93 0.95 8.97
CA GLY A 232 11.85 2.40 9.05
C GLY A 232 13.09 2.98 9.72
N ASN A 233 13.89 3.76 9.01
CA ASN A 233 15.05 4.44 9.57
C ASN A 233 14.68 5.89 9.91
N VAL A 234 14.91 6.32 11.14
CA VAL A 234 14.58 7.69 11.57
C VAL A 234 15.65 8.32 12.44
N SER A 235 15.91 9.60 12.19
CA SER A 235 16.73 10.49 13.03
C SER A 235 16.05 11.85 13.15
N LEU A 236 16.36 12.60 14.20
CA LEU A 236 15.91 13.98 14.37
C LEU A 236 17.06 14.97 14.29
N ARG A 237 16.76 16.16 13.75
CA ARG A 237 17.63 17.34 13.81
C ARG A 237 16.81 18.59 14.11
N ARG A 238 17.42 19.66 14.65
CA ARG A 238 16.70 20.92 14.83
C ARG A 238 16.33 21.49 13.45
N ARG A 239 15.17 22.16 13.37
CA ARG A 239 14.79 22.83 12.13
C ARG A 239 15.82 23.91 11.77
N GLY A 240 16.26 23.88 10.52
CA GLY A 240 17.29 24.78 9.99
C GLY A 240 18.68 24.14 9.95
N ASP A 241 18.93 23.09 10.73
CA ASP A 241 20.20 22.38 10.71
C ASP A 241 20.30 21.47 9.49
N THR A 242 21.52 21.28 9.00
CA THR A 242 21.83 20.41 7.86
C THR A 242 22.45 19.08 8.28
N ALA A 243 23.12 19.03 9.45
CA ALA A 243 23.69 17.81 10.00
C ALA A 243 22.59 16.80 10.35
N LEU A 244 22.83 15.52 10.04
CA LEU A 244 21.92 14.43 10.40
C LEU A 244 22.14 14.04 11.86
N GLY A 245 21.05 13.69 12.55
CA GLY A 245 21.11 13.13 13.91
C GLY A 245 21.44 11.64 13.92
N THR A 246 21.52 11.07 15.12
CA THR A 246 21.72 9.63 15.29
C THR A 246 20.51 8.85 14.79
N LYS A 247 20.76 7.82 13.96
CA LYS A 247 19.74 6.97 13.34
C LYS A 247 19.30 5.85 14.28
N THR A 248 17.98 5.67 14.43
CA THR A 248 17.39 4.41 14.92
C THR A 248 16.70 3.68 13.79
N GLU A 249 16.81 2.36 13.78
CA GLU A 249 16.19 1.47 12.80
C GLU A 249 14.99 0.76 13.45
N LEU A 250 13.80 0.95 12.92
CA LEU A 250 12.57 0.30 13.36
C LEU A 250 12.32 -0.94 12.50
N LYS A 251 12.18 -2.09 13.16
CA LYS A 251 11.77 -3.37 12.55
C LYS A 251 10.39 -3.80 13.02
N ASN A 252 9.84 -4.82 12.35
CA ASN A 252 8.53 -5.42 12.63
C ASN A 252 7.33 -4.50 12.39
N LEU A 253 7.34 -3.86 11.21
CA LEU A 253 6.28 -2.97 10.77
C LEU A 253 5.36 -3.72 9.79
N ASN A 254 4.51 -4.61 10.32
CA ASN A 254 3.72 -5.57 9.52
C ASN A 254 2.47 -4.96 8.83
N SER A 255 2.28 -3.64 8.88
CA SER A 255 1.20 -2.96 8.17
C SER A 255 1.57 -1.50 7.90
N PHE A 256 0.91 -0.86 6.93
CA PHE A 256 1.06 0.58 6.68
C PHE A 256 0.75 1.41 7.92
N LYS A 257 -0.24 0.99 8.71
CA LYS A 257 -0.57 1.64 9.99
C LYS A 257 0.53 1.44 11.02
N SER A 258 1.12 0.25 11.11
CA SER A 258 2.23 -0.03 12.02
C SER A 258 3.47 0.80 11.66
N LEU A 259 3.77 0.97 10.36
CA LEU A 259 4.83 1.87 9.89
C LEU A 259 4.61 3.30 10.36
N HIS A 260 3.40 3.83 10.13
CA HIS A 260 3.03 5.17 10.57
C HIS A 260 3.16 5.32 12.10
N ASP A 261 2.44 4.50 12.87
CA ASP A 261 2.40 4.59 14.33
C ASP A 261 3.79 4.37 14.96
N GLY A 262 4.60 3.47 14.39
CA GLY A 262 5.95 3.19 14.85
C GLY A 262 6.89 4.38 14.64
N LEU A 263 6.86 5.00 13.46
CA LEU A 263 7.63 6.20 13.16
C LEU A 263 7.18 7.38 14.03
N GLU A 264 5.86 7.58 14.18
CA GLU A 264 5.32 8.62 15.06
C GLU A 264 5.87 8.46 16.48
N TYR A 265 5.78 7.26 17.05
CA TYR A 265 6.26 6.98 18.39
C TYR A 265 7.75 7.26 18.52
N GLU A 266 8.57 6.78 17.58
CA GLU A 266 10.02 6.93 17.65
C GLU A 266 10.47 8.39 17.49
N ILE A 267 9.82 9.16 16.63
CA ILE A 267 10.03 10.61 16.51
C ILE A 267 9.78 11.28 17.85
N ARG A 268 8.64 11.01 18.47
CA ARG A 268 8.26 11.64 19.74
C ARG A 268 9.19 11.22 20.88
N ARG A 269 9.64 9.96 20.89
CA ARG A 269 10.62 9.44 21.84
C ARG A 269 11.99 10.09 21.69
N GLN A 270 12.53 10.18 20.47
CA GLN A 270 13.81 10.84 20.22
C GLN A 270 13.76 12.31 20.64
N ALA A 271 12.68 13.01 20.32
CA ALA A 271 12.51 14.41 20.72
C ALA A 271 12.51 14.57 22.25
N GLU A 272 11.79 13.72 22.98
CA GLU A 272 11.77 13.74 24.45
C GLU A 272 13.16 13.52 25.05
N VAL A 273 13.93 12.54 24.53
CA VAL A 273 15.31 12.29 24.99
C VAL A 273 16.21 13.50 24.75
N LEU A 274 16.17 14.07 23.54
CA LEU A 274 17.02 15.21 23.16
C LEU A 274 16.63 16.49 23.92
N GLU A 275 15.35 16.72 24.18
CA GLU A 275 14.87 17.87 24.95
C GLU A 275 15.22 17.79 26.43
N MET A 276 15.33 16.58 26.98
CA MET A 276 15.83 16.34 28.34
C MET A 276 17.36 16.41 28.45
N GLY A 277 18.07 16.71 27.35
CA GLY A 277 19.54 16.74 27.31
C GLY A 277 20.19 15.36 27.30
N GLY A 278 19.43 14.30 27.00
CA GLY A 278 19.95 12.95 26.81
C GLY A 278 20.50 12.71 25.39
N GLU A 279 21.04 11.51 25.18
CA GLU A 279 21.64 11.10 23.91
C GLU A 279 20.82 9.97 23.25
N VAL A 280 20.66 10.05 21.93
CA VAL A 280 20.08 8.98 21.13
C VAL A 280 21.21 8.08 20.62
N PHE A 281 21.14 6.78 20.94
CA PHE A 281 22.08 5.78 20.47
C PHE A 281 21.63 5.16 19.15
N GLN A 282 22.61 4.65 18.39
CA GLN A 282 22.31 3.88 17.18
C GLN A 282 21.81 2.48 17.55
N GLU A 283 20.50 2.29 17.42
CA GLU A 283 19.81 1.09 17.90
C GLU A 283 18.94 0.48 16.80
N THR A 284 18.84 -0.85 16.82
CA THR A 284 17.73 -1.55 16.16
C THR A 284 16.63 -1.75 17.20
N ARG A 285 15.47 -1.16 16.92
CA ARG A 285 14.30 -1.15 17.79
C ARG A 285 13.14 -1.90 17.12
N HIS A 286 12.29 -2.50 17.92
CA HIS A 286 11.14 -3.28 17.47
C HIS A 286 9.85 -2.55 17.79
N TRP A 287 8.90 -2.52 16.86
CA TRP A 287 7.55 -2.04 17.13
C TRP A 287 6.70 -3.10 17.84
N GLU A 288 6.09 -2.75 18.97
CA GLU A 288 5.12 -3.59 19.70
C GLU A 288 3.69 -3.03 19.51
N PRO A 289 2.88 -3.55 18.57
CA PRO A 289 1.54 -3.02 18.30
C PRO A 289 0.61 -3.03 19.53
N SER A 290 0.67 -4.09 20.34
CA SER A 290 -0.17 -4.27 21.54
C SER A 290 0.08 -3.20 22.60
N ARG A 291 1.34 -2.76 22.75
CA ARG A 291 1.77 -1.76 23.74
C ARG A 291 2.00 -0.38 23.14
N ARG A 292 1.85 -0.25 21.81
CA ARG A 292 2.05 0.97 21.01
C ARG A 292 3.34 1.71 21.35
N ARG A 293 4.45 0.98 21.36
CA ARG A 293 5.78 1.51 21.71
C ARG A 293 6.89 0.80 20.96
N THR A 294 8.07 1.43 20.93
CA THR A 294 9.30 0.82 20.42
C THR A 294 10.14 0.27 21.56
N VAL A 295 10.67 -0.93 21.41
CA VAL A 295 11.58 -1.58 22.38
C VAL A 295 12.95 -1.80 21.76
N VAL A 296 14.01 -1.62 22.53
CA VAL A 296 15.38 -1.90 22.06
C VAL A 296 15.52 -3.39 21.84
N MET A 297 15.98 -3.82 20.66
CA MET A 297 16.44 -5.20 20.47
C MET A 297 17.94 -5.31 20.67
N ARG A 298 18.70 -4.43 20.01
CA ARG A 298 20.15 -4.38 20.11
C ARG A 298 20.66 -2.95 19.96
N VAL A 299 21.66 -2.61 20.75
CA VAL A 299 22.48 -1.41 20.55
C VAL A 299 23.62 -1.82 19.60
N LYS A 300 23.83 -1.06 18.52
CA LYS A 300 24.93 -1.36 17.59
C LYS A 300 26.24 -0.85 18.20
N GLU A 301 27.04 -1.75 18.77
CA GLU A 301 28.37 -1.42 19.31
C GLU A 301 29.43 -1.22 18.21
N THR A 302 29.25 -1.89 17.05
CA THR A 302 30.06 -1.74 15.83
C THR A 302 29.15 -1.82 14.59
N ALA A 303 29.57 -1.29 13.44
CA ALA A 303 28.91 -1.61 12.18
C ALA A 303 29.08 -3.13 11.90
N ASP A 304 28.00 -3.84 11.58
CA ASP A 304 28.05 -5.26 11.25
C ASP A 304 28.98 -5.45 10.02
N ASP A 305 30.17 -6.05 10.20
CA ASP A 305 31.09 -6.35 9.10
C ASP A 305 30.62 -7.61 8.36
N TYR A 306 29.73 -7.40 7.40
CA TYR A 306 29.20 -8.45 6.53
C TYR A 306 30.23 -9.00 5.53
N ARG A 307 31.48 -8.49 5.49
CA ARG A 307 32.56 -8.93 4.60
C ARG A 307 32.07 -9.11 3.16
N LEU A 308 31.41 -8.09 2.63
CA LEU A 308 30.85 -8.07 1.29
C LEU A 308 31.98 -8.22 0.25
N PHE A 309 31.88 -9.23 -0.60
CA PHE A 309 32.74 -9.38 -1.77
C PHE A 309 31.98 -9.97 -2.97
N PRO A 310 32.43 -9.72 -4.22
CA PRO A 310 31.76 -10.22 -5.41
C PRO A 310 31.64 -11.75 -5.39
N ASP A 311 30.46 -12.28 -5.72
CA ASP A 311 30.25 -13.72 -5.71
C ASP A 311 31.03 -14.37 -6.88
N PRO A 312 32.06 -15.21 -6.62
CA PRO A 312 32.87 -15.80 -7.67
C PRO A 312 32.13 -16.86 -8.50
N ASP A 313 31.01 -17.38 -8.00
CA ASP A 313 30.20 -18.38 -8.69
C ASP A 313 29.26 -17.74 -9.72
N LEU A 314 29.08 -16.41 -9.66
CA LEU A 314 28.22 -15.64 -10.54
C LEU A 314 29.03 -14.63 -11.36
N ALA A 315 29.04 -14.80 -12.67
CA ALA A 315 29.67 -13.84 -13.57
C ALA A 315 29.03 -12.45 -13.43
N PRO A 316 29.78 -11.36 -13.71
CA PRO A 316 29.18 -10.05 -13.89
C PRO A 316 28.06 -10.09 -14.94
N PHE A 317 27.01 -9.33 -14.69
CA PHE A 317 25.85 -9.24 -15.56
C PHE A 317 25.97 -8.01 -16.45
N ASP A 318 25.83 -8.24 -17.75
CA ASP A 318 25.71 -7.19 -18.75
C ASP A 318 24.28 -7.24 -19.33
N LEU A 319 23.46 -6.26 -18.96
CA LEU A 319 22.11 -6.06 -19.51
C LEU A 319 22.23 -5.33 -20.85
N SER A 320 21.78 -5.96 -21.93
CA SER A 320 21.78 -5.34 -23.25
C SER A 320 20.65 -4.31 -23.36
N ASP A 321 20.80 -3.35 -24.28
CA ASP A 321 19.78 -2.35 -24.55
C ASP A 321 18.48 -2.99 -25.03
N GLU A 322 18.58 -4.04 -25.85
CA GLU A 322 17.42 -4.80 -26.34
C GLU A 322 16.65 -5.43 -25.17
N PHE A 323 17.33 -5.99 -24.17
CA PHE A 323 16.66 -6.56 -23.00
C PHE A 323 15.93 -5.49 -22.18
N ILE A 324 16.53 -4.31 -22.02
CA ILE A 324 15.93 -3.19 -21.29
C ILE A 324 14.72 -2.66 -22.05
N ASP A 325 14.82 -2.51 -23.37
CA ASP A 325 13.73 -2.03 -24.23
C ASP A 325 12.57 -3.03 -24.30
N GLU A 326 12.85 -4.32 -24.34
CA GLU A 326 11.83 -5.36 -24.16
C GLU A 326 11.10 -5.22 -22.82
N CYS A 327 11.83 -5.02 -21.71
CA CYS A 327 11.21 -4.81 -20.40
C CYS A 327 10.35 -3.53 -20.37
N ARG A 328 10.80 -2.47 -21.03
CA ARG A 328 10.09 -1.19 -21.15
C ARG A 328 8.80 -1.33 -21.93
N ALA A 329 8.82 -2.09 -23.03
CA ALA A 329 7.64 -2.36 -23.86
C ALA A 329 6.58 -3.22 -23.14
N GLU A 330 6.99 -4.01 -22.15
CA GLU A 330 6.09 -4.82 -21.32
C GLU A 330 5.49 -4.08 -20.12
N LEU A 331 5.89 -2.83 -19.86
CA LEU A 331 5.33 -2.06 -18.76
C LEU A 331 3.85 -1.79 -19.02
N PRO A 332 2.94 -2.13 -18.09
CA PRO A 332 1.56 -1.72 -18.18
C PRO A 332 1.44 -0.21 -17.94
N GLU A 333 0.28 0.35 -18.31
CA GLU A 333 -0.08 1.70 -17.89
C GLU A 333 -0.13 1.77 -16.36
N LEU A 334 0.80 2.54 -15.76
CA LEU A 334 0.92 2.65 -14.32
C LEU A 334 -0.31 3.33 -13.69
N PRO A 335 -0.60 3.07 -12.40
CA PRO A 335 -1.83 3.55 -11.74
C PRO A 335 -2.09 5.06 -11.87
N GLU A 336 -1.06 5.90 -11.82
CA GLU A 336 -1.24 7.36 -11.91
C GLU A 336 -1.56 7.83 -13.32
N ALA A 337 -0.86 7.30 -14.32
CA ALA A 337 -1.16 7.58 -15.73
C ALA A 337 -2.58 7.12 -16.07
N LYS A 338 -2.96 5.93 -15.58
CA LYS A 338 -4.30 5.38 -15.71
C LYS A 338 -5.36 6.23 -15.03
N ALA A 339 -5.13 6.68 -13.79
CA ALA A 339 -6.04 7.59 -13.09
C ALA A 339 -6.21 8.91 -13.85
N ALA A 340 -5.13 9.51 -14.36
CA ALA A 340 -5.18 10.73 -15.16
C ALA A 340 -5.95 10.52 -16.47
N ARG A 341 -5.78 9.37 -17.12
CA ARG A 341 -6.58 8.98 -18.29
C ARG A 341 -8.05 8.84 -17.93
N TYR A 342 -8.38 8.23 -16.80
CA TYR A 342 -9.78 8.06 -16.38
C TYR A 342 -10.48 9.40 -16.13
N VAL A 343 -9.79 10.36 -15.50
CA VAL A 343 -10.31 11.72 -15.32
C VAL A 343 -10.52 12.40 -16.68
N SER A 344 -9.51 12.41 -17.55
CA SER A 344 -9.56 13.14 -18.82
C SER A 344 -10.51 12.52 -19.85
N GLN A 345 -10.55 11.20 -19.96
CA GLN A 345 -11.33 10.48 -20.97
C GLN A 345 -12.78 10.25 -20.57
N TYR A 346 -13.05 10.00 -19.28
CA TYR A 346 -14.38 9.60 -18.79
C TYR A 346 -15.02 10.63 -17.85
N GLY A 347 -14.31 11.69 -17.47
CA GLY A 347 -14.85 12.72 -16.57
C GLY A 347 -15.02 12.25 -15.12
N LEU A 348 -14.26 11.23 -14.71
CA LEU A 348 -14.28 10.74 -13.33
C LEU A 348 -13.71 11.78 -12.36
N LYS A 349 -14.18 11.76 -11.11
CA LYS A 349 -13.53 12.52 -10.04
C LYS A 349 -12.15 11.92 -9.76
N ALA A 350 -11.19 12.77 -9.39
CA ALA A 350 -9.81 12.33 -9.13
C ALA A 350 -9.71 11.20 -8.09
N ALA A 351 -10.48 11.29 -7.00
CA ALA A 351 -10.51 10.25 -5.96
C ALA A 351 -11.03 8.90 -6.49
N ASP A 352 -12.14 8.92 -7.24
CA ASP A 352 -12.73 7.71 -7.82
C ASP A 352 -11.79 7.08 -8.85
N ALA A 353 -11.17 7.90 -9.69
CA ALA A 353 -10.18 7.46 -10.68
C ALA A 353 -8.95 6.82 -10.02
N ALA A 354 -8.41 7.45 -8.96
CA ALA A 354 -7.27 6.94 -8.21
C ALA A 354 -7.59 5.61 -7.50
N GLN A 355 -8.81 5.46 -6.96
CA GLN A 355 -9.25 4.21 -6.33
C GLN A 355 -9.36 3.08 -7.35
N LEU A 356 -9.99 3.32 -8.51
CA LEU A 356 -10.13 2.30 -9.56
C LEU A 356 -8.79 1.92 -10.17
N ALA A 357 -7.94 2.89 -10.50
CA ALA A 357 -6.63 2.63 -11.09
C ALA A 357 -5.64 1.97 -10.10
N GLY A 358 -5.90 2.05 -8.79
CA GLY A 358 -5.04 1.51 -7.75
C GLY A 358 -5.10 -0.01 -7.58
N SER A 359 -6.11 -0.69 -8.12
CA SER A 359 -6.21 -2.16 -8.13
C SER A 359 -6.24 -2.65 -9.58
N PRO A 360 -5.35 -3.57 -9.97
CA PRO A 360 -5.38 -4.17 -11.31
C PRO A 360 -6.72 -4.80 -11.66
N GLU A 361 -7.36 -5.46 -10.69
CA GLU A 361 -8.66 -6.11 -10.85
C GLU A 361 -9.77 -5.10 -11.07
N ALA A 362 -9.84 -4.07 -10.21
CA ALA A 362 -10.85 -3.01 -10.33
C ALA A 362 -10.66 -2.19 -11.62
N ALA A 363 -9.42 -1.90 -11.98
CA ALA A 363 -9.08 -1.21 -13.22
C ALA A 363 -9.51 -2.02 -14.45
N SER A 364 -9.15 -3.31 -14.50
CA SER A 364 -9.52 -4.22 -15.59
C SER A 364 -11.04 -4.36 -15.71
N PHE A 365 -11.73 -4.52 -14.57
CA PHE A 365 -13.19 -4.63 -14.55
C PHE A 365 -13.85 -3.33 -15.06
N PHE A 366 -13.38 -2.16 -14.62
CA PHE A 366 -13.86 -0.88 -15.09
C PHE A 366 -13.62 -0.69 -16.59
N GLU A 367 -12.42 -0.98 -17.08
CA GLU A 367 -12.07 -0.90 -18.51
C GLU A 367 -12.95 -1.82 -19.36
N ALA A 368 -13.20 -3.04 -18.89
CA ALA A 368 -14.13 -3.96 -19.54
C ALA A 368 -15.57 -3.40 -19.54
N SER A 369 -16.02 -2.79 -18.44
CA SER A 369 -17.35 -2.18 -18.37
C SER A 369 -17.50 -0.97 -19.31
N VAL A 370 -16.49 -0.10 -19.43
CA VAL A 370 -16.58 1.06 -20.33
C VAL A 370 -16.40 0.70 -21.80
N ALA A 371 -15.84 -0.47 -22.10
CA ALA A 371 -15.77 -1.03 -23.44
C ALA A 371 -17.13 -1.57 -23.95
N GLU A 372 -18.10 -1.78 -23.05
CA GLU A 372 -19.45 -2.19 -23.44
C GLU A 372 -20.15 -1.11 -24.29
N LYS A 373 -20.85 -1.55 -25.35
CA LYS A 373 -21.49 -0.65 -26.34
C LYS A 373 -22.39 0.44 -25.72
N PRO A 374 -23.21 0.16 -24.68
CA PRO A 374 -24.05 1.19 -24.07
C PRO A 374 -23.24 2.31 -23.42
N VAL A 375 -22.04 2.03 -22.91
CA VAL A 375 -21.18 3.02 -22.25
C VAL A 375 -20.40 3.84 -23.26
N ALA A 376 -19.86 3.19 -24.30
CA ALA A 376 -19.12 3.87 -25.37
C ALA A 376 -19.91 5.00 -26.05
N SER A 377 -21.25 4.91 -26.04
CA SER A 377 -22.15 5.93 -26.59
C SER A 377 -22.65 6.96 -25.58
N LYS A 378 -22.39 6.79 -24.27
CA LYS A 378 -22.92 7.63 -23.18
C LYS A 378 -21.86 7.89 -22.10
N PRO A 379 -21.06 8.97 -22.18
CA PRO A 379 -20.02 9.28 -21.19
C PRO A 379 -20.52 9.36 -19.74
N ALA A 380 -21.74 9.87 -19.53
CA ALA A 380 -22.36 9.93 -18.20
C ALA A 380 -22.56 8.53 -17.57
N LEU A 381 -22.72 7.48 -18.38
CA LEU A 381 -22.86 6.11 -17.90
C LEU A 381 -21.52 5.56 -17.36
N ALA A 382 -20.38 5.99 -17.91
CA ALA A 382 -19.07 5.62 -17.41
C ALA A 382 -18.84 6.13 -15.98
N VAL A 383 -19.27 7.36 -15.69
CA VAL A 383 -19.24 7.94 -14.33
C VAL A 383 -20.13 7.13 -13.38
N GLN A 384 -21.31 6.71 -13.83
CA GLN A 384 -22.21 5.90 -13.00
C GLN A 384 -21.65 4.50 -12.72
N VAL A 385 -21.01 3.86 -13.71
CA VAL A 385 -20.27 2.60 -13.51
C VAL A 385 -19.15 2.79 -12.50
N ALA A 386 -18.36 3.85 -12.63
CA ALA A 386 -17.28 4.15 -11.68
C ALA A 386 -17.80 4.30 -10.25
N ASN A 387 -18.90 5.05 -10.06
CA ASN A 387 -19.55 5.22 -8.77
C ASN A 387 -19.99 3.88 -8.15
N LEU A 388 -20.60 2.99 -8.95
CA LEU A 388 -21.01 1.66 -8.51
C LEU A 388 -19.80 0.83 -8.07
N LEU A 389 -18.72 0.83 -8.86
CA LEU A 389 -17.52 0.06 -8.56
C LEU A 389 -16.82 0.56 -7.28
N VAL A 390 -16.67 1.88 -7.15
CA VAL A 390 -15.97 2.54 -6.03
C VAL A 390 -16.72 2.40 -4.72
N ASN A 391 -18.05 2.43 -4.74
CA ASN A 391 -18.87 2.46 -3.53
C ASN A 391 -19.54 1.11 -3.25
N ASP A 392 -20.42 0.68 -4.15
CA ASP A 392 -21.36 -0.41 -3.88
C ASP A 392 -20.71 -1.79 -4.05
N VAL A 393 -19.97 -1.99 -5.14
CA VAL A 393 -19.24 -3.24 -5.39
C VAL A 393 -18.06 -3.37 -4.42
N ALA A 394 -17.25 -2.33 -4.25
CA ALA A 394 -16.17 -2.34 -3.26
C ALA A 394 -16.68 -2.60 -1.83
N GLY A 395 -17.81 -2.00 -1.46
CA GLY A 395 -18.49 -2.23 -0.18
C GLY A 395 -18.92 -3.68 -0.02
N TYR A 396 -19.54 -4.26 -1.05
CA TYR A 396 -19.94 -5.67 -1.06
C TYR A 396 -18.75 -6.61 -0.89
N LEU A 397 -17.74 -6.49 -1.76
CA LEU A 397 -16.53 -7.33 -1.75
C LEU A 397 -15.85 -7.32 -0.37
N LYS A 398 -15.72 -6.13 0.23
CA LYS A 398 -15.16 -5.98 1.57
C LYS A 398 -16.03 -6.66 2.64
N SER A 399 -17.35 -6.50 2.59
CA SER A 399 -18.28 -7.10 3.57
C SER A 399 -18.34 -8.62 3.47
N ALA A 400 -18.20 -9.16 2.27
CA ALA A 400 -18.21 -10.59 1.99
C ALA A 400 -16.84 -11.26 2.18
N GLY A 401 -15.76 -10.46 2.31
CA GLY A 401 -14.39 -10.96 2.31
C GLY A 401 -14.04 -11.67 0.99
N SER A 402 -14.54 -11.13 -0.13
CA SER A 402 -14.46 -11.73 -1.46
C SER A 402 -13.70 -10.82 -2.43
N THR A 403 -13.12 -11.41 -3.48
CA THR A 403 -12.53 -10.70 -4.61
C THR A 403 -13.49 -10.72 -5.80
N PHE A 404 -13.20 -9.95 -6.86
CA PHE A 404 -13.98 -10.04 -8.11
C PHE A 404 -14.06 -11.48 -8.64
N ALA A 405 -12.99 -12.26 -8.52
CA ALA A 405 -12.92 -13.65 -8.97
C ALA A 405 -13.82 -14.60 -8.17
N ASP A 406 -14.17 -14.24 -6.94
CA ASP A 406 -15.05 -15.04 -6.07
C ASP A 406 -16.54 -14.75 -6.31
N THR A 407 -16.86 -13.78 -7.19
CA THR A 407 -18.23 -13.34 -7.46
C THR A 407 -18.70 -13.71 -8.86
N ALA A 408 -20.01 -13.81 -9.05
CA ALA A 408 -20.61 -13.97 -10.37
C ALA A 408 -20.80 -12.63 -11.11
N LEU A 409 -20.25 -11.53 -10.61
CA LEU A 409 -20.39 -10.20 -11.22
C LEU A 409 -19.63 -10.14 -12.54
N THR A 410 -20.30 -9.62 -13.57
CA THR A 410 -19.71 -9.36 -14.88
C THR A 410 -19.76 -7.88 -15.24
N PRO A 411 -18.84 -7.39 -16.09
CA PRO A 411 -18.87 -6.01 -16.56
C PRO A 411 -20.21 -5.59 -17.17
N ALA A 412 -20.82 -6.45 -17.99
CA ALA A 412 -22.12 -6.20 -18.64
C ALA A 412 -23.27 -6.03 -17.63
N GLN A 413 -23.27 -6.85 -16.56
CA GLN A 413 -24.25 -6.75 -15.49
C GLN A 413 -24.14 -5.43 -14.71
N VAL A 414 -22.92 -4.98 -14.41
CA VAL A 414 -22.69 -3.68 -13.76
C VAL A 414 -23.13 -2.53 -14.66
N VAL A 415 -22.90 -2.62 -15.97
CA VAL A 415 -23.40 -1.65 -16.96
C VAL A 415 -24.93 -1.63 -17.01
N SER A 416 -25.58 -2.80 -16.98
CA SER A 416 -27.04 -2.94 -16.91
C SER A 416 -27.61 -2.23 -15.68
N LEU A 417 -27.02 -2.46 -14.50
CA LEU A 417 -27.39 -1.78 -13.27
C LEU A 417 -27.16 -0.26 -13.32
N ALA A 418 -26.01 0.16 -13.88
CA ALA A 418 -25.69 1.56 -14.06
C ALA A 418 -26.73 2.28 -14.94
N GLY A 419 -27.24 1.59 -15.97
CA GLY A 419 -28.32 2.09 -16.82
C GLY A 419 -29.61 2.35 -16.02
N LEU A 420 -30.07 1.35 -15.25
CA LEU A 420 -31.27 1.47 -14.42
C LEU A 420 -31.18 2.62 -13.41
N LEU A 421 -30.01 2.83 -12.81
CA LEU A 421 -29.77 3.96 -11.89
C LEU A 421 -29.75 5.30 -12.62
N SER A 422 -29.11 5.36 -13.80
CA SER A 422 -29.02 6.59 -14.61
C SER A 422 -30.40 7.05 -15.10
N GLU A 423 -31.27 6.10 -15.42
CA GLU A 423 -32.66 6.35 -15.84
C GLU A 423 -33.59 6.66 -14.66
N GLY A 424 -33.13 6.49 -13.42
CA GLY A 424 -33.96 6.65 -12.23
C GLY A 424 -35.02 5.55 -12.09
N ALA A 425 -34.84 4.42 -12.77
CA ALA A 425 -35.73 3.25 -12.70
C ALA A 425 -35.63 2.54 -11.34
N ILE A 426 -34.55 2.74 -10.60
CA ILE A 426 -34.37 2.28 -9.22
C ILE A 426 -33.65 3.35 -8.39
N SER A 427 -33.82 3.32 -7.06
CA SER A 427 -33.04 4.15 -6.13
C SER A 427 -31.63 3.60 -5.90
N ALA A 428 -30.72 4.45 -5.42
CA ALA A 428 -29.39 4.02 -4.96
C ALA A 428 -29.45 2.94 -3.86
N LYS A 429 -30.48 2.98 -2.99
CA LYS A 429 -30.69 1.95 -1.96
C LYS A 429 -31.00 0.59 -2.60
N GLN A 430 -31.89 0.57 -3.59
CA GLN A 430 -32.21 -0.64 -4.35
C GLN A 430 -31.00 -1.10 -5.18
N GLY A 431 -30.22 -0.18 -5.74
CA GLY A 431 -28.99 -0.51 -6.46
C GLY A 431 -28.01 -1.35 -5.63
N ARG A 432 -27.79 -0.98 -4.36
CA ARG A 432 -26.97 -1.79 -3.43
C ARG A 432 -27.50 -3.19 -3.22
N GLU A 433 -28.80 -3.31 -2.97
CA GLU A 433 -29.45 -4.62 -2.81
C GLU A 433 -29.30 -5.47 -4.08
N VAL A 434 -29.42 -4.85 -5.25
CA VAL A 434 -29.28 -5.53 -6.54
C VAL A 434 -27.83 -6.01 -6.75
N VAL A 435 -26.80 -5.24 -6.35
CA VAL A 435 -25.38 -5.69 -6.40
C VAL A 435 -25.18 -6.98 -5.59
N GLU A 436 -25.70 -7.04 -4.36
CA GLU A 436 -25.58 -8.23 -3.50
C GLU A 436 -26.20 -9.47 -4.16
N LEU A 437 -27.37 -9.29 -4.78
CA LEU A 437 -28.10 -10.36 -5.46
C LEU A 437 -27.43 -10.80 -6.76
N MET A 438 -26.91 -9.85 -7.54
CA MET A 438 -26.15 -10.14 -8.76
C MET A 438 -24.90 -10.95 -8.41
N ALA A 439 -24.16 -10.54 -7.39
CA ALA A 439 -22.94 -11.21 -6.98
C ALA A 439 -23.18 -12.65 -6.48
N ALA A 440 -24.29 -12.87 -5.77
CA ALA A 440 -24.65 -14.19 -5.24
C ALA A 440 -25.29 -15.13 -6.28
N SER A 441 -26.08 -14.60 -7.20
CA SER A 441 -26.91 -15.42 -8.11
C SER A 441 -26.42 -15.46 -9.56
N GLY A 442 -25.60 -14.48 -9.98
CA GLY A 442 -25.22 -14.29 -11.37
C GLY A 442 -26.37 -13.86 -12.30
N LYS A 443 -27.54 -13.48 -11.75
CA LYS A 443 -28.65 -12.94 -12.55
C LYS A 443 -28.37 -11.52 -13.00
N ASP A 444 -28.96 -11.14 -14.14
CA ASP A 444 -28.91 -9.76 -14.64
C ASP A 444 -29.72 -8.79 -13.74
N ALA A 445 -29.26 -7.54 -13.68
CA ALA A 445 -29.88 -6.49 -12.87
C ALA A 445 -31.36 -6.25 -13.23
N VAL A 446 -31.71 -6.26 -14.51
CA VAL A 446 -33.08 -6.07 -14.98
C VAL A 446 -33.98 -7.19 -14.47
N ALA A 447 -33.53 -8.44 -14.60
CA ALA A 447 -34.30 -9.59 -14.13
C ALA A 447 -34.54 -9.54 -12.62
N ILE A 448 -33.52 -9.19 -11.83
CA ILE A 448 -33.65 -9.06 -10.37
C ILE A 448 -34.65 -7.95 -10.01
N VAL A 449 -34.55 -6.79 -10.66
CA VAL A 449 -35.42 -5.64 -10.41
C VAL A 449 -36.88 -5.97 -10.76
N ASP A 450 -37.11 -6.68 -11.86
CA ASP A 450 -38.45 -7.08 -12.30
C ASP A 450 -39.05 -8.17 -11.39
N GLU A 451 -38.29 -9.22 -11.08
CA GLU A 451 -38.71 -10.30 -10.18
C GLU A 451 -39.09 -9.79 -8.78
N ARG A 452 -38.41 -8.75 -8.29
CA ARG A 452 -38.65 -8.16 -6.97
C ARG A 452 -39.58 -6.94 -6.98
N GLY A 453 -40.10 -6.53 -8.13
CA GLY A 453 -41.00 -5.38 -8.24
C GLY A 453 -40.34 -4.07 -7.77
N MET A 454 -39.05 -3.89 -8.03
CA MET A 454 -38.26 -2.76 -7.53
C MET A 454 -38.35 -1.51 -8.40
N ARG A 455 -38.98 -1.58 -9.59
CA ARG A 455 -39.05 -0.43 -10.51
C ARG A 455 -39.77 0.75 -9.89
N GLN A 456 -39.15 1.93 -10.02
CA GLN A 456 -39.75 3.20 -9.68
C GLN A 456 -40.60 3.71 -10.85
N VAL A 457 -41.77 4.23 -10.52
CA VAL A 457 -42.63 4.93 -11.48
C VAL A 457 -42.03 6.32 -11.72
N THR A 458 -41.64 6.58 -12.96
CA THR A 458 -41.03 7.83 -13.43
C THR A 458 -41.90 8.60 -14.42
N ASP A 459 -43.03 8.02 -14.84
CA ASP A 459 -43.94 8.61 -15.83
C ASP A 459 -44.81 9.72 -15.23
N ASP A 460 -44.77 10.90 -15.84
CA ASP A 460 -45.46 12.09 -15.34
C ASP A 460 -46.99 11.90 -15.29
N SER A 461 -47.58 11.14 -16.24
CA SER A 461 -49.04 10.92 -16.26
C SER A 461 -49.53 10.08 -15.08
N ALA A 462 -48.67 9.17 -14.58
CA ALA A 462 -48.94 8.38 -13.39
C ALA A 462 -48.63 9.13 -12.08
N LEU A 463 -47.64 10.03 -12.08
CA LEU A 463 -47.20 10.75 -10.89
C LEU A 463 -48.00 12.04 -10.63
N GLN A 464 -48.41 12.76 -11.67
CA GLN A 464 -49.10 14.06 -11.57
C GLN A 464 -50.39 14.00 -10.74
N PRO A 465 -51.27 12.98 -10.87
CA PRO A 465 -52.47 12.90 -10.03
C PRO A 465 -52.17 12.82 -8.53
N ILE A 466 -51.07 12.16 -8.16
CA ILE A 466 -50.61 12.07 -6.76
C ILE A 466 -50.07 13.42 -6.28
N VAL A 467 -49.37 14.16 -7.16
CA VAL A 467 -48.87 15.51 -6.88
C VAL A 467 -50.04 16.46 -6.63
N ASP A 468 -51.04 16.45 -7.51
CA ASP A 468 -52.23 17.31 -7.41
C ASP A 468 -53.01 17.03 -6.13
N GLU A 469 -53.18 15.75 -5.77
CA GLU A 469 -53.82 15.36 -4.52
C GLU A 469 -53.05 15.85 -3.28
N VAL A 470 -51.71 15.76 -3.30
CA VAL A 470 -50.86 16.24 -2.20
C VAL A 470 -50.92 17.76 -2.06
N ILE A 471 -50.88 18.49 -3.18
CA ILE A 471 -51.01 19.95 -3.20
C ILE A 471 -52.37 20.36 -2.61
N ALA A 472 -53.46 19.70 -3.02
CA ALA A 472 -54.79 19.96 -2.49
C ALA A 472 -54.93 19.62 -1.00
N ALA A 473 -54.27 18.55 -0.54
CA ALA A 473 -54.34 18.08 0.84
C ALA A 473 -53.39 18.82 1.81
N CYS A 474 -52.45 19.63 1.31
CA CYS A 474 -51.44 20.32 2.12
C CYS A 474 -51.33 21.82 1.78
N PRO A 475 -52.42 22.60 1.87
CA PRO A 475 -52.44 24.01 1.44
C PRO A 475 -51.49 24.90 2.22
N ASP A 476 -51.34 24.69 3.54
CA ASP A 476 -50.44 25.49 4.39
C ASP A 476 -48.98 25.33 3.96
N GLN A 477 -48.58 24.12 3.56
CA GLN A 477 -47.23 23.81 3.11
C GLN A 477 -46.95 24.37 1.71
N VAL A 478 -47.96 24.39 0.84
CA VAL A 478 -47.88 25.06 -0.47
C VAL A 478 -47.71 26.57 -0.28
N GLN A 479 -48.42 27.17 0.68
CA GLN A 479 -48.23 28.59 1.00
C GLN A 479 -46.83 28.87 1.57
N GLN A 480 -46.33 28.03 2.48
CA GLN A 480 -44.95 28.16 2.99
C GLN A 480 -43.90 28.10 1.86
N PHE A 481 -44.11 27.27 0.83
CA PHE A 481 -43.23 27.22 -0.33
C PHE A 481 -43.24 28.56 -1.09
N ARG A 482 -44.44 29.13 -1.31
CA ARG A 482 -44.64 30.43 -1.98
C ARG A 482 -44.04 31.59 -1.18
N ASP A 483 -44.09 31.51 0.14
CA ASP A 483 -43.46 32.48 1.06
C ASP A 483 -41.92 32.35 1.10
N GLY A 484 -41.34 31.44 0.31
CA GLY A 484 -39.89 31.29 0.12
C GLY A 484 -39.25 30.16 0.94
N ASN A 485 -40.02 29.35 1.68
CA ASN A 485 -39.48 28.22 2.43
C ASN A 485 -39.34 26.95 1.57
N SER A 486 -38.22 26.85 0.84
CA SER A 486 -37.90 25.70 -0.01
C SER A 486 -37.75 24.36 0.71
N ARG A 487 -37.61 24.34 2.04
CA ARG A 487 -37.47 23.08 2.82
C ARG A 487 -38.78 22.28 2.86
N VAL A 488 -39.92 22.93 2.66
CA VAL A 488 -41.24 22.28 2.73
C VAL A 488 -41.47 21.29 1.58
N VAL A 489 -40.76 21.45 0.46
CA VAL A 489 -40.82 20.53 -0.68
C VAL A 489 -40.42 19.11 -0.25
N GLY A 490 -39.45 18.97 0.65
CA GLY A 490 -39.04 17.65 1.16
C GLY A 490 -40.16 16.94 1.93
N PHE A 491 -40.98 17.69 2.68
CA PHE A 491 -42.16 17.15 3.33
C PHE A 491 -43.22 16.70 2.31
N LEU A 492 -43.50 17.54 1.30
CA LEU A 492 -44.48 17.24 0.25
C LEU A 492 -44.06 16.02 -0.58
N VAL A 493 -42.78 15.89 -0.93
CA VAL A 493 -42.24 14.67 -1.55
C VAL A 493 -42.47 13.46 -0.66
N GLY A 494 -42.28 13.59 0.66
CA GLY A 494 -42.61 12.53 1.63
C GLY A 494 -44.09 12.12 1.59
N GLN A 495 -45.01 13.08 1.43
CA GLN A 495 -46.44 12.81 1.29
C GLN A 495 -46.79 12.13 -0.04
N CYS A 496 -46.16 12.54 -1.15
CA CYS A 496 -46.30 11.87 -2.45
C CYS A 496 -45.80 10.42 -2.37
N MET A 497 -44.62 10.21 -1.78
CA MET A 497 -44.04 8.87 -1.60
C MET A 497 -44.94 7.97 -0.75
N LYS A 498 -45.58 8.50 0.30
CA LYS A 498 -46.52 7.73 1.13
C LYS A 498 -47.76 7.28 0.35
N ARG A 499 -48.33 8.15 -0.48
CA ARG A 499 -49.49 7.84 -1.34
C ARG A 499 -49.13 6.86 -2.46
N ALA A 500 -47.95 7.02 -3.04
CA ALA A 500 -47.39 6.09 -4.02
C ALA A 500 -46.92 4.76 -3.39
N LYS A 501 -47.10 4.54 -2.08
CA LYS A 501 -46.60 3.35 -1.35
C LYS A 501 -45.11 3.08 -1.60
N GLY A 502 -44.33 4.15 -1.78
CA GLY A 502 -42.90 4.09 -2.04
C GLY A 502 -42.49 3.76 -3.48
N SER A 503 -43.42 3.63 -4.43
CA SER A 503 -43.10 3.25 -5.82
C SER A 503 -42.73 4.42 -6.73
N GLY A 504 -43.11 5.66 -6.41
CA GLY A 504 -42.79 6.81 -7.27
C GLY A 504 -41.33 7.25 -7.13
N ASN A 505 -40.78 7.87 -8.18
CA ASN A 505 -39.43 8.43 -8.15
C ASN A 505 -39.42 9.76 -7.35
N PRO A 506 -38.65 9.87 -6.25
CA PRO A 506 -38.65 11.07 -5.40
C PRO A 506 -38.16 12.32 -6.12
N LYS A 507 -37.22 12.19 -7.07
CA LYS A 507 -36.67 13.31 -7.82
C LYS A 507 -37.72 13.86 -8.78
N ARG A 508 -38.44 12.99 -9.49
CA ARG A 508 -39.56 13.42 -10.34
C ARG A 508 -40.70 14.02 -9.53
N PHE A 509 -41.06 13.47 -8.37
CA PHE A 509 -42.04 14.13 -7.49
C PHE A 509 -41.62 15.54 -7.09
N ASN A 510 -40.35 15.74 -6.75
CA ASN A 510 -39.84 17.07 -6.42
C ASN A 510 -40.01 18.05 -7.59
N GLU A 511 -39.58 17.64 -8.79
CA GLU A 511 -39.67 18.47 -10.00
C GLU A 511 -41.13 18.81 -10.36
N LEU A 512 -42.03 17.82 -10.32
CA LEU A 512 -43.47 18.01 -10.59
C LEU A 512 -44.14 18.88 -9.52
N LEU A 513 -43.79 18.71 -8.24
CA LEU A 513 -44.29 19.55 -7.14
C LEU A 513 -43.86 21.01 -7.33
N VAL A 514 -42.56 21.25 -7.59
CA VAL A 514 -42.03 22.60 -7.81
C VAL A 514 -42.70 23.24 -9.03
N ALA A 515 -42.83 22.52 -10.14
CA ALA A 515 -43.48 23.01 -11.34
C ALA A 515 -44.98 23.33 -11.10
N SER A 516 -45.72 22.44 -10.45
CA SER A 516 -47.17 22.60 -10.21
C SER A 516 -47.45 23.74 -9.22
N MET A 517 -46.63 23.89 -8.18
CA MET A 517 -46.77 24.98 -7.21
C MET A 517 -46.38 26.34 -7.79
N ALA A 518 -45.40 26.40 -8.69
CA ALA A 518 -45.00 27.62 -9.40
C ALA A 518 -46.06 28.06 -10.42
N ALA A 519 -46.56 27.13 -11.24
CA ALA A 519 -47.61 27.40 -12.24
C ALA A 519 -48.94 27.85 -11.62
N ALA A 520 -49.24 27.41 -10.40
CA ALA A 520 -50.41 27.87 -9.64
C ALA A 520 -50.27 29.31 -9.10
N SER A 521 -49.07 29.92 -9.12
CA SER A 521 -48.88 31.34 -8.76
C SER A 521 -49.16 32.31 -9.92
N GLU A 522 -49.11 31.82 -11.17
CA GLU A 522 -49.42 32.63 -12.36
C GLU A 522 -50.92 32.68 -12.70
N LYS A 523 -51.76 31.87 -12.04
CA LYS A 523 -53.19 31.66 -12.37
C LYS A 523 -54.20 32.31 -11.42
N GLU A 524 -53.80 33.09 -10.42
CA GLU A 524 -54.77 33.85 -9.62
C GLU A 524 -55.14 35.19 -10.31
N PRO A 525 -56.42 35.41 -10.70
CA PRO A 525 -56.87 36.71 -11.14
C PRO A 525 -57.05 37.63 -9.91
N ALA A 526 -56.59 38.87 -10.03
CA ALA A 526 -56.78 39.93 -9.06
C ALA A 526 -58.26 40.05 -8.65
N GLN A 527 -58.58 39.70 -7.41
CA GLN A 527 -59.88 40.03 -6.82
C GLN A 527 -59.88 41.50 -6.38
N ALA A 528 -60.88 42.22 -6.89
CA ALA A 528 -61.10 43.65 -6.71
C ALA A 528 -61.39 44.02 -5.25
N VAL A 529 -60.74 45.09 -4.79
CA VAL A 529 -61.02 45.79 -3.53
C VAL A 529 -62.04 46.92 -3.85
N PRO A 530 -63.14 47.09 -3.09
CA PRO A 530 -63.97 48.28 -3.25
C PRO A 530 -63.33 49.49 -2.58
N ALA A 531 -63.43 50.62 -3.27
CA ALA A 531 -62.85 51.92 -2.94
C ALA A 531 -63.44 52.54 -1.66
N GLY A 532 -62.60 53.29 -0.93
CA GLY A 532 -62.98 54.09 0.23
C GLY A 532 -61.84 54.96 0.75
N GLU A 533 -61.55 56.02 -0.01
CA GLU A 533 -60.97 57.33 0.35
C GLU A 533 -59.83 57.43 1.38
N ALA A 534 -58.65 57.80 0.88
CA ALA A 534 -57.65 58.55 1.64
C ALA A 534 -56.89 59.51 0.69
N GLU A 535 -56.78 60.78 1.08
CA GLU A 535 -55.59 61.64 0.92
C GLU A 535 -55.79 62.94 1.74
N PRO A 536 -54.73 63.64 2.23
CA PRO A 536 -53.52 63.95 1.45
C PRO A 536 -52.15 63.72 2.10
N LYS A 537 -51.18 63.52 1.19
CA LYS A 537 -49.70 63.58 1.27
C LYS A 537 -49.15 64.97 1.70
N PRO A 538 -47.82 65.31 1.66
CA PRO A 538 -46.58 64.52 1.42
C PRO A 538 -45.39 64.85 2.36
N SER A 539 -44.32 64.03 2.33
CA SER A 539 -42.95 64.49 2.03
C SER A 539 -41.97 63.31 1.84
N ALA A 540 -41.21 63.36 0.74
CA ALA A 540 -40.20 62.40 0.29
C ALA A 540 -38.76 62.82 0.76
N PRO A 541 -37.65 62.25 0.27
CA PRO A 541 -37.17 60.85 0.35
C PRO A 541 -35.66 60.76 0.78
N VAL A 542 -35.05 59.58 0.53
CA VAL A 542 -33.58 59.26 0.41
C VAL A 542 -32.96 58.66 1.71
N LYS A 543 -32.27 57.51 1.79
CA LYS A 543 -31.33 56.77 0.90
C LYS A 543 -31.19 55.29 1.33
N ALA A 544 -30.78 54.41 0.41
CA ALA A 544 -30.38 53.01 0.64
C ALA A 544 -28.82 52.88 0.79
N PRO A 545 -28.19 51.68 0.82
CA PRO A 545 -27.93 50.89 2.04
C PRO A 545 -26.44 50.51 2.23
N ALA A 546 -26.03 50.02 3.40
CA ALA A 546 -24.79 49.25 3.58
C ALA A 546 -24.87 48.29 4.80
N LYS A 547 -24.30 47.09 4.61
CA LYS A 547 -24.26 45.93 5.51
C LYS A 547 -22.93 45.95 6.34
N PRO A 548 -22.59 44.92 7.15
CA PRO A 548 -22.72 44.90 8.62
C PRO A 548 -21.37 44.81 9.38
N ALA A 549 -21.40 45.00 10.71
CA ALA A 549 -20.39 44.42 11.61
C ALA A 549 -20.91 44.20 13.05
N ALA A 550 -20.62 42.99 13.55
CA ALA A 550 -20.42 42.55 14.93
C ALA A 550 -21.45 42.86 16.03
N SER A 551 -21.87 41.82 16.76
CA SER A 551 -21.64 41.71 18.22
C SER A 551 -22.23 40.43 18.82
N ALA A 552 -21.62 40.03 19.93
CA ALA A 552 -21.69 38.72 20.59
C ALA A 552 -22.75 38.62 21.71
N LYS A 553 -22.80 37.42 22.30
CA LYS A 553 -23.35 36.98 23.61
C LYS A 553 -24.82 36.47 23.61
N PRO A 554 -25.30 35.85 24.71
CA PRO A 554 -24.79 34.69 25.46
C PRO A 554 -25.94 33.70 25.84
N VAL A 555 -25.66 32.51 26.39
CA VAL A 555 -26.68 31.75 27.15
C VAL A 555 -26.13 31.15 28.45
N LYS A 556 -26.91 31.34 29.51
CA LYS A 556 -26.73 30.97 30.93
C LYS A 556 -27.31 29.57 31.25
N PRO A 557 -27.06 29.03 32.46
CA PRO A 557 -27.21 27.61 32.80
C PRO A 557 -28.46 27.29 33.66
N ALA A 558 -28.72 25.99 33.86
CA ALA A 558 -29.64 25.45 34.87
C ALA A 558 -28.99 24.30 35.67
N ALA A 559 -29.43 24.15 36.92
CA ALA A 559 -28.75 23.49 38.04
C ALA A 559 -29.57 22.38 38.74
N LYS A 560 -28.94 21.75 39.76
CA LYS A 560 -29.42 20.90 40.90
C LYS A 560 -29.15 19.40 40.74
N LYS A 561 -28.79 18.58 41.75
CA LYS A 561 -28.63 18.62 43.24
C LYS A 561 -27.80 17.35 43.63
N ALA A 562 -26.74 17.39 44.45
CA ALA A 562 -26.63 17.30 45.93
C ALA A 562 -26.73 15.90 46.59
N ALA A 563 -25.63 15.46 47.25
CA ALA A 563 -25.49 14.70 48.54
C ALA A 563 -23.99 14.29 48.70
N SER A 564 -23.14 14.98 49.47
CA SER A 564 -22.87 14.92 50.93
C SER A 564 -22.25 13.61 51.45
N GLU A 565 -20.95 13.60 51.76
CA GLU A 565 -20.37 13.24 53.07
C GLU A 565 -18.83 13.42 53.12
N LYS A 566 -18.33 13.89 54.26
CA LYS A 566 -16.95 14.11 54.76
C LYS A 566 -17.08 14.06 56.31
N PRO A 567 -16.03 14.10 57.18
CA PRO A 567 -14.58 14.17 56.99
C PRO A 567 -13.69 13.45 58.06
N ALA A 568 -12.36 13.50 57.92
CA ALA A 568 -11.33 13.80 58.96
C ALA A 568 -9.95 13.86 58.25
N LYS A 569 -9.08 14.90 58.23
CA LYS A 569 -8.46 15.88 59.16
C LYS A 569 -7.35 15.36 60.09
N SER A 570 -6.09 15.66 59.74
CA SER A 570 -4.99 16.31 60.52
C SER A 570 -3.65 16.01 59.79
N ALA A 571 -2.88 16.97 59.25
CA ALA A 571 -2.08 18.06 59.86
C ALA A 571 -0.83 17.56 60.60
N ASP A 572 0.36 17.72 60.00
CA ASP A 572 1.47 18.54 60.52
C ASP A 572 2.71 18.49 59.60
N GLY A 573 3.41 19.63 59.48
CA GLY A 573 4.66 19.82 58.74
C GLY A 573 5.92 19.71 59.63
N PRO A 574 7.01 20.43 59.33
CA PRO A 574 8.12 19.98 58.48
C PRO A 574 9.48 19.97 59.22
N ALA A 575 10.51 19.29 58.68
CA ALA A 575 11.90 19.53 59.08
C ALA A 575 12.94 19.20 57.99
N THR A 576 13.72 20.24 57.70
CA THR A 576 15.02 20.37 57.01
C THR A 576 16.09 19.33 57.40
N THR A 577 16.96 18.96 56.44
CA THR A 577 18.42 19.25 56.41
C THR A 577 19.12 18.51 55.26
N GLN A 578 19.92 19.24 54.46
CA GLN A 578 21.08 18.76 53.69
C GLN A 578 22.36 19.02 54.53
N PRO A 579 23.59 18.77 54.02
CA PRO A 579 24.25 17.53 53.59
C PRO A 579 25.57 17.33 54.40
N PRO A 580 26.51 16.47 53.99
CA PRO A 580 27.77 17.09 53.57
C PRO A 580 28.49 16.43 52.37
N THR A 581 29.29 17.29 51.77
CA THR A 581 30.30 17.14 50.72
C THR A 581 31.61 16.47 51.18
N ALA A 582 32.30 15.72 50.30
CA ALA A 582 33.77 15.80 50.09
C ALA A 582 34.25 14.88 48.94
N LYS A 583 35.14 15.42 48.08
CA LYS A 583 35.89 14.74 46.99
C LYS A 583 37.23 14.13 47.52
N PRO A 584 38.29 13.90 46.70
CA PRO A 584 38.67 12.62 46.09
C PRO A 584 40.07 12.10 46.56
N GLY A 585 40.41 10.83 46.35
CA GLY A 585 41.74 10.32 46.75
C GLY A 585 42.15 8.95 46.20
N GLN A 586 43.18 9.00 45.36
CA GLN A 586 44.07 8.00 44.75
C GLN A 586 44.37 6.64 45.45
N ALA A 587 44.39 5.60 44.60
CA ALA A 587 45.45 4.59 44.37
C ALA A 587 46.22 3.89 45.52
N ALA A 588 46.08 2.56 45.59
CA ALA A 588 47.16 1.55 45.79
C ALA A 588 46.59 0.13 45.52
N LYS A 589 46.97 -0.57 44.44
CA LYS A 589 48.02 -1.61 44.34
C LYS A 589 48.06 -2.66 45.46
N THR A 590 47.55 -3.87 45.19
CA THR A 590 48.06 -5.20 45.60
C THR A 590 47.38 -6.24 44.70
N ALA A 591 48.08 -6.90 43.79
CA ALA A 591 48.88 -8.12 43.95
C ALA A 591 48.14 -9.34 43.36
N ALA A 592 48.78 -9.94 42.37
CA ALA A 592 48.29 -10.98 41.48
C ALA A 592 48.16 -12.36 42.15
N ALA A 593 47.14 -13.11 41.76
CA ALA A 593 47.08 -14.57 41.92
C ALA A 593 46.94 -15.22 40.52
N LYS A 594 47.81 -16.19 40.26
CA LYS A 594 48.01 -16.91 38.99
C LYS A 594 46.77 -17.71 38.54
N PRO A 595 46.59 -17.90 37.22
CA PRO A 595 45.55 -18.77 36.66
C PRO A 595 45.99 -20.25 36.66
N ALA A 596 45.04 -21.14 36.96
CA ALA A 596 45.20 -22.59 36.86
C ALA A 596 45.24 -23.04 35.38
N LYS A 597 46.17 -23.95 35.07
CA LYS A 597 46.43 -24.53 33.74
C LYS A 597 45.33 -25.50 33.28
N PRO A 598 45.11 -25.65 31.96
CA PRO A 598 44.14 -26.55 31.37
C PRO A 598 44.68 -27.99 31.23
N ALA A 599 43.81 -28.98 31.42
CA ALA A 599 44.08 -30.40 31.16
C ALA A 599 44.01 -30.69 29.64
N LYS A 600 44.98 -31.46 29.14
CA LYS A 600 45.13 -31.88 27.73
C LYS A 600 44.37 -33.20 27.42
N PRO A 601 44.08 -33.48 26.13
CA PRO A 601 43.13 -34.51 25.69
C PRO A 601 43.78 -35.89 25.52
N ALA A 602 43.00 -36.96 25.73
CA ALA A 602 43.36 -38.32 25.38
C ALA A 602 42.98 -38.66 23.92
N LYS A 603 43.89 -39.33 23.21
CA LYS A 603 43.77 -39.82 21.83
C LYS A 603 43.46 -41.34 21.81
N PRO A 604 43.06 -41.91 20.64
CA PRO A 604 42.13 -43.04 20.54
C PRO A 604 42.82 -44.41 20.47
N ALA A 605 42.06 -45.46 20.81
CA ALA A 605 42.39 -46.86 20.52
C ALA A 605 41.44 -47.43 19.45
N ALA A 606 42.01 -48.15 18.49
CA ALA A 606 41.34 -48.83 17.39
C ALA A 606 41.21 -50.33 17.66
N SER A 607 40.11 -50.97 17.25
CA SER A 607 40.13 -52.38 16.78
C SER A 607 38.83 -52.82 16.06
N ARG A 608 38.98 -53.11 14.76
CA ARG A 608 38.46 -54.23 13.92
C ARG A 608 37.01 -54.75 14.05
N GLN A 609 36.30 -54.59 12.92
CA GLN A 609 35.49 -55.55 12.12
C GLN A 609 35.00 -56.88 12.74
N LYS A 610 33.69 -57.15 12.57
CA LYS A 610 33.17 -58.38 11.94
C LYS A 610 31.73 -58.20 11.42
N ALA A 611 31.46 -58.84 10.29
CA ALA A 611 30.21 -58.82 9.52
C ALA A 611 29.19 -59.87 10.00
N ALA A 612 27.89 -59.63 9.78
CA ALA A 612 26.89 -60.62 9.32
C ALA A 612 25.53 -59.96 9.05
N LYS A 613 24.82 -60.49 8.05
CA LYS A 613 23.47 -60.13 7.54
C LYS A 613 22.50 -61.29 7.93
N PRO A 614 21.23 -61.32 7.47
CA PRO A 614 19.99 -60.80 8.11
C PRO A 614 18.98 -61.92 8.51
N ALA A 615 17.86 -61.58 9.17
CA ALA A 615 16.49 -62.01 8.80
C ALA A 615 15.39 -61.71 9.86
N ALA A 616 14.18 -61.46 9.32
CA ALA A 616 12.84 -61.85 9.81
C ALA A 616 11.99 -60.93 10.74
N LYS A 617 10.82 -60.57 10.19
CA LYS A 617 9.51 -60.20 10.79
C LYS A 617 9.04 -61.20 11.87
N PRO A 618 8.13 -60.84 12.83
CA PRO A 618 6.66 -60.83 12.58
C PRO A 618 5.83 -59.83 13.44
N LYS A 619 4.69 -59.34 12.92
CA LYS A 619 3.25 -59.61 13.24
C LYS A 619 2.63 -58.88 14.44
N ALA A 620 1.37 -58.50 14.22
CA ALA A 620 0.46 -57.69 15.03
C ALA A 620 -0.27 -58.48 16.13
N GLU A 621 -0.77 -57.76 17.14
CA GLU A 621 -1.95 -58.13 17.92
C GLU A 621 -2.58 -56.89 18.60
N GLU A 622 -3.92 -56.89 18.69
CA GLU A 622 -4.80 -55.89 19.29
C GLU A 622 -4.58 -55.66 20.80
N PRO A 623 -5.25 -54.66 21.40
CA PRO A 623 -6.04 -55.04 22.56
C PRO A 623 -7.46 -54.47 22.63
N SER A 624 -8.22 -55.16 23.49
CA SER A 624 -9.63 -55.13 23.74
C SER A 624 -10.11 -54.05 24.73
N SER A 625 -11.42 -53.88 24.71
CA SER A 625 -12.32 -53.03 25.51
C SER A 625 -12.26 -53.18 27.04
N LYS A 626 -12.57 -52.09 27.79
CA LYS A 626 -13.76 -51.97 28.67
C LYS A 626 -13.86 -50.65 29.48
N THR A 627 -15.01 -49.95 29.30
CA THR A 627 -15.89 -49.23 30.28
C THR A 627 -15.27 -48.31 31.35
N ALA A 628 -15.70 -47.05 31.59
CA ALA A 628 -17.04 -46.61 32.03
C ALA A 628 -17.19 -45.06 32.16
N LYS A 629 -18.38 -44.51 31.79
CA LYS A 629 -19.25 -43.45 32.41
C LYS A 629 -18.62 -42.11 32.91
N SER A 630 -19.17 -40.90 32.74
CA SER A 630 -20.53 -40.41 32.40
C SER A 630 -20.53 -38.87 32.13
N SER A 631 -21.55 -38.41 31.36
CA SER A 631 -22.26 -37.09 31.39
C SER A 631 -21.45 -35.79 31.13
N THR A 632 -21.86 -34.80 30.32
CA THR A 632 -23.20 -34.28 29.99
C THR A 632 -23.14 -33.36 28.75
N ALA A 633 -24.28 -33.19 28.09
CA ALA A 633 -24.58 -32.47 26.84
C ALA A 633 -24.13 -31.00 26.71
N LYS A 634 -23.86 -30.52 25.48
CA LYS A 634 -24.82 -29.73 24.66
C LYS A 634 -24.31 -29.39 23.24
N GLN A 635 -25.28 -29.39 22.34
CA GLN A 635 -25.31 -29.13 20.88
C GLN A 635 -24.55 -27.91 20.36
N THR A 636 -23.97 -28.04 19.15
CA THR A 636 -24.06 -27.02 18.08
C THR A 636 -24.10 -27.67 16.69
N ALA A 637 -24.87 -27.04 15.81
CA ALA A 637 -25.47 -27.56 14.59
C ALA A 637 -24.52 -27.73 13.39
N ALA A 638 -24.91 -28.66 12.53
CA ALA A 638 -24.27 -29.08 11.29
C ALA A 638 -24.50 -28.09 10.12
N ARG A 639 -23.47 -27.94 9.27
CA ARG A 639 -23.56 -27.44 7.89
C ARG A 639 -23.45 -28.66 6.94
N PRO A 640 -24.25 -28.76 5.87
CA PRO A 640 -24.27 -29.95 5.03
C PRO A 640 -23.12 -29.97 4.02
N ALA A 641 -22.46 -31.13 3.94
CA ALA A 641 -21.52 -31.50 2.90
C ALA A 641 -22.28 -31.77 1.58
N ALA A 642 -21.87 -31.12 0.49
CA ALA A 642 -22.34 -31.42 -0.85
C ALA A 642 -21.47 -32.50 -1.49
N ALA A 643 -22.14 -33.48 -2.08
CA ALA A 643 -21.65 -34.78 -2.51
C ALA A 643 -20.72 -34.74 -3.74
N LYS A 644 -19.63 -35.51 -3.66
CA LYS A 644 -18.90 -36.04 -4.82
C LYS A 644 -19.79 -37.02 -5.57
N LYS A 645 -20.09 -36.75 -6.85
CA LYS A 645 -20.52 -37.76 -7.82
C LYS A 645 -19.40 -38.04 -8.81
N THR A 646 -19.02 -39.31 -8.86
CA THR A 646 -18.19 -39.98 -9.85
C THR A 646 -18.95 -40.14 -11.17
N ALA A 647 -18.29 -39.89 -12.30
CA ALA A 647 -18.64 -40.50 -13.59
C ALA A 647 -17.45 -40.49 -14.58
N ALA A 648 -16.99 -41.70 -14.88
CA ALA A 648 -16.52 -42.23 -16.17
C ALA A 648 -15.52 -41.41 -17.03
N ALA A 649 -14.30 -41.95 -17.10
CA ALA A 649 -13.30 -41.67 -18.11
C ALA A 649 -13.78 -42.05 -19.52
N LYS A 650 -13.62 -41.14 -20.49
CA LYS A 650 -13.51 -41.44 -21.92
C LYS A 650 -12.19 -40.87 -22.43
N THR A 651 -11.34 -41.78 -22.89
CA THR A 651 -10.08 -41.55 -23.61
C THR A 651 -10.33 -40.90 -24.96
N VAL A 652 -9.69 -39.76 -25.24
CA VAL A 652 -9.46 -39.25 -26.61
C VAL A 652 -8.04 -38.65 -26.66
N SER A 653 -7.21 -39.23 -27.53
CA SER A 653 -5.84 -38.80 -27.84
C SER A 653 -5.79 -37.46 -28.58
N PRO A 654 -4.73 -36.65 -28.44
CA PRO A 654 -4.52 -35.47 -29.28
C PRO A 654 -3.82 -35.84 -30.58
N SER A 655 -4.48 -35.56 -31.71
CA SER A 655 -3.94 -35.67 -33.07
C SER A 655 -3.11 -34.44 -33.44
N LYS A 656 -1.90 -34.68 -33.94
CA LYS A 656 -1.05 -33.71 -34.68
C LYS A 656 -1.75 -33.28 -35.98
N PRO A 657 -1.57 -32.02 -36.44
CA PRO A 657 -1.69 -31.72 -37.86
C PRO A 657 -0.31 -31.80 -38.54
N ALA A 658 -0.19 -32.76 -39.47
CA ALA A 658 0.82 -32.74 -40.52
C ALA A 658 0.32 -31.83 -41.66
N ILE A 659 1.16 -30.90 -42.10
CA ILE A 659 0.95 -30.15 -43.35
C ILE A 659 1.86 -30.78 -44.40
N THR A 660 1.24 -31.40 -45.39
CA THR A 660 1.86 -31.95 -46.59
C THR A 660 1.93 -30.90 -47.70
N THR A 661 3.09 -30.84 -48.33
CA THR A 661 3.41 -30.12 -49.56
C THR A 661 2.77 -30.74 -50.81
N LYS A 662 2.30 -29.92 -51.76
CA LYS A 662 2.34 -30.26 -53.20
C LYS A 662 2.45 -29.01 -54.08
N ALA A 663 3.17 -29.19 -55.18
CA ALA A 663 3.85 -28.21 -56.02
C ALA A 663 3.03 -27.63 -57.18
N ALA A 664 3.48 -26.49 -57.72
CA ALA A 664 3.41 -26.14 -59.15
C ALA A 664 4.55 -25.18 -59.53
N SER A 665 5.14 -25.41 -60.70
CA SER A 665 6.39 -24.86 -61.25
C SER A 665 6.20 -23.65 -62.18
N THR A 666 7.23 -22.80 -62.34
CA THR A 666 7.71 -22.28 -63.66
C THR A 666 9.07 -21.54 -63.56
N SER A 667 10.10 -22.18 -64.14
CA SER A 667 11.26 -21.69 -64.92
C SER A 667 11.45 -20.16 -65.15
N THR A 668 12.63 -19.53 -64.91
CA THR A 668 13.79 -19.46 -65.85
C THR A 668 15.05 -18.79 -65.22
N LYS A 669 16.25 -19.22 -65.67
CA LYS A 669 17.65 -18.74 -65.39
C LYS A 669 18.01 -17.45 -66.20
N PRO A 670 19.19 -16.75 -66.12
CA PRO A 670 20.57 -17.32 -66.02
C PRO A 670 21.72 -16.52 -65.30
N LYS A 671 22.81 -17.26 -64.96
CA LYS A 671 24.30 -17.03 -65.04
C LYS A 671 24.87 -15.59 -64.84
N SER A 672 25.98 -15.31 -64.13
CA SER A 672 27.36 -15.81 -64.34
C SER A 672 28.43 -15.23 -63.35
N LYS A 673 29.45 -16.07 -63.07
CA LYS A 673 30.90 -15.92 -62.72
C LYS A 673 31.56 -14.56 -62.31
N ALA A 674 32.39 -14.61 -61.25
CA ALA A 674 33.87 -14.34 -61.15
C ALA A 674 34.24 -13.79 -59.73
N LYS A 675 34.95 -14.48 -58.83
CA LYS A 675 36.41 -14.76 -58.63
C LYS A 675 37.36 -13.56 -58.36
N SER A 676 37.88 -13.46 -57.12
CA SER A 676 39.28 -13.19 -56.66
C SER A 676 39.26 -12.59 -55.22
N THR A 677 39.80 -13.21 -54.14
CA THR A 677 41.21 -13.29 -53.63
C THR A 677 41.85 -11.90 -53.43
N ALA A 678 42.51 -11.48 -52.33
CA ALA A 678 43.11 -12.14 -51.16
C ALA A 678 43.48 -11.13 -50.02
N LYS A 679 43.52 -11.63 -48.77
CA LYS A 679 44.50 -11.50 -47.66
C LYS A 679 45.32 -10.20 -47.33
N VAL A 680 45.32 -9.88 -46.01
CA VAL A 680 46.49 -9.60 -45.07
C VAL A 680 47.19 -8.22 -45.25
N SER A 681 47.63 -7.42 -44.27
CA SER A 681 48.21 -7.57 -42.90
C SER A 681 48.23 -6.21 -42.16
N GLU A 682 48.49 -6.24 -40.83
CA GLU A 682 48.91 -5.14 -39.93
C GLU A 682 50.07 -4.26 -40.44
N PRO A 683 50.40 -3.14 -39.75
CA PRO A 683 51.57 -3.19 -38.86
C PRO A 683 51.49 -2.36 -37.55
N LYS A 684 52.39 -2.71 -36.62
CA LYS A 684 52.71 -2.04 -35.34
C LYS A 684 53.83 -0.97 -35.45
N SER A 685 53.72 0.01 -34.54
CA SER A 685 54.75 0.75 -33.78
C SER A 685 55.73 1.71 -34.46
N THR A 686 55.77 2.97 -33.99
CA THR A 686 56.80 3.55 -33.07
C THR A 686 56.79 5.09 -33.16
N GLY A 687 57.20 5.78 -32.07
CA GLY A 687 57.80 7.13 -32.18
C GLY A 687 57.14 8.26 -31.40
N ALA A 688 57.78 8.65 -30.29
CA ALA A 688 57.44 9.76 -29.41
C ALA A 688 57.74 11.16 -29.98
N LYS A 689 57.01 12.20 -29.53
CA LYS A 689 57.54 13.48 -28.95
C LYS A 689 56.43 14.52 -28.69
N LYS A 690 56.51 15.14 -27.51
CA LYS A 690 55.84 16.40 -27.07
C LYS A 690 56.56 17.62 -27.71
N PRO A 691 55.91 18.80 -27.90
CA PRO A 691 55.80 19.86 -26.86
C PRO A 691 54.44 20.64 -26.91
N ALA A 692 53.81 21.09 -25.82
CA ALA A 692 53.93 22.37 -25.06
C ALA A 692 53.62 23.70 -25.80
N ALA A 693 52.51 24.38 -25.43
CA ALA A 693 52.26 25.86 -25.32
C ALA A 693 50.76 26.14 -24.99
N LYS A 694 50.37 26.66 -23.81
CA LYS A 694 50.17 28.09 -23.38
C LYS A 694 49.05 28.86 -24.15
N THR A 695 47.81 28.92 -23.61
CA THR A 695 47.09 30.06 -22.93
C THR A 695 46.52 31.17 -23.85
N PRO A 696 45.63 32.09 -23.41
CA PRO A 696 44.46 32.05 -22.49
C PRO A 696 43.22 32.89 -22.99
N ARG A 697 42.07 32.86 -22.29
CA ARG A 697 41.10 33.98 -22.19
C ARG A 697 40.16 33.77 -20.98
N THR A 698 40.38 34.46 -19.86
CA THR A 698 39.85 35.77 -19.38
C THR A 698 38.69 35.67 -18.39
N LYS A 699 38.98 36.19 -17.18
CA LYS A 699 38.16 36.42 -15.99
C LYS A 699 36.96 37.34 -16.22
N LYS A 700 35.95 37.22 -15.34
CA LYS A 700 35.34 38.38 -14.65
C LYS A 700 35.08 38.04 -13.18
N THR A 701 35.67 38.86 -12.31
CA THR A 701 35.62 38.92 -10.85
C THR A 701 34.85 40.17 -10.43
N ALA A 702 34.23 40.19 -9.25
CA ALA A 702 34.40 41.27 -8.26
C ALA A 702 33.59 41.00 -6.98
N ALA A 703 34.29 40.83 -5.86
CA ALA A 703 33.83 41.18 -4.51
C ALA A 703 35.00 41.93 -3.85
N SER A 704 34.66 42.97 -3.10
CA SER A 704 35.52 44.05 -2.62
C SER A 704 36.29 43.72 -1.32
N GLU A 705 37.55 44.15 -1.33
CA GLU A 705 38.58 44.33 -0.28
C GLU A 705 38.15 45.14 0.98
N PRO A 706 39.05 45.40 1.97
CA PRO A 706 40.22 44.62 2.44
C PRO A 706 40.33 44.57 3.99
N ASP A 707 41.17 43.68 4.54
CA ASP A 707 41.92 43.99 5.77
C ASP A 707 43.28 43.26 5.79
N THR A 708 44.26 43.89 6.44
CA THR A 708 45.70 43.69 6.34
C THR A 708 46.31 43.14 7.64
N SER A 709 47.52 42.57 7.52
CA SER A 709 48.52 42.17 8.57
C SER A 709 48.33 40.78 9.21
N LYS A 710 49.23 39.81 8.95
CA LYS A 710 50.45 39.41 9.72
C LYS A 710 50.08 39.04 11.17
N GLU A 711 50.19 37.79 11.65
CA GLU A 711 51.26 36.77 11.61
C GLU A 711 50.70 35.34 11.50
#